data_AF-A0A972IIV0-F1
#
_entry.id   AF-A0A972IIV0-F1
#
_cell.length_a   1.000
_cell.length_b   1.000
_cell.length_c   1.000
_cell.angle_alpha   90.00
_cell.angle_beta   90.00
_cell.angle_gamma   90.00
#
_symmetry.space_group_name_H-M   'P 1'
#
loop_
_entity.id
_entity.type
_entity.pdbx_description
1 polymer ?
#
loop_
_entity_poly.entity_id
_entity_poly.type
_entity_poly.pdbx_seq_one_letter_code
_entity_poly.pdbx_strand_id
1 'polypeptide(L)'
;MRRLISASLVVVALASCPAVATIRNVPSEYSSIQQAIDASTDGDTVIVAPGLYFERINFNGRNIVVTSTDPNDSRIVGYTILNGEGEGSVVTFENDETNAAVLTGFTITGGTGTLIYSYDYYSYTYGAGIMCRGASPTITRNVITNNVAPYSEEQVEVQVDGGRYITYRYEWSDGGGIYCSGSAIISHNVIYNNSAESGGGIYAGGYATVTNNLIYNNTSALGGGVYIYAGSLVNNTIVGNNTDLEPESGRGGNVVASFGYDYERLMVANNLICNAKSGGGLYWSYAGGDVLRFNNVWGNTPSNYVTQDPRTYENIIGQEADWTGRHGNISQDPVFLTSWSKRYHLDPSSPCVSAGDPNFVPRPGETDIDGDPRVYALRVDIGADEHIGYVKPLAYAGDDHHILTPEPVTLDGTGSYFSDPAGPTTFQWTQTLGAAVELDDAAAGRPVFTPPAEGWYKFDLVVADGQYTSAPDTVLVVVGNERPVADAGSNSLREAPGGAMLDGSKSADADPPDELIYTWKQLEGPPVELFEPDSATPYFRCEQAGIYAFELTVHDGFVDSEPDVVKIEAAPFTRSAEPFAVTQDADGYFFYPAVSGTSVAYVGFEDYDPSSWEVFCADTQTGVFRTFDTGTVNTKPKIDGSLVVWASGSGSYYNPICTSVYLADMVTGESVVLRRATQTESYGYPIVSGNKVVWLRHREVDTSNETRYLESTYDICGADVTDLAHPVYFTVAEEVGQGVPYPFDNYTEAHEGFVDICGDTVVWEANGDIYGADVSDLSRIPVFAICTAAERQYDPAISGNLVVWTDERNDIGDIYGADISDPNHVREFEVAVEGGWQLQADVDGPTIVYSSGDTWSGNIRMCCVTREYGIVDFYLPDYPYGGGPEVSGSTITWVYSYGITGIRLDFGYSLMSGPIKNATSGSHHDYIQHAIARAQDGDVILLQPGVYDEKIRFAGRKVTITSSDPEDPAVRAATVIAGAGPLVTFADGETADSLFTGFTVAGGTFGILCNGAKPTISYCDVMDNCAAGIKVWGGAEPVVSCCDISANRIGMEMWADVSGRRIQRNYGTFTNCLITGNRESGVLGGYPNLVNCTIADNFGLGVSSVAPVLTNCIVYFNNGDGVNLDSRQQATVTYCDIQGGWPGEGNIDADPLFIARGQWSESSGLDAIWTPGDYHLSSEGWYWDTLQGSWTWGDQTSPCIDAGDPSMPLGQEASCEAGDPLSERAVNGRINMGAYGGTVEASLAPRNTAYGQ
;
A
#
# COMPACT_ATOMS: atom_id res chain seq x y z
N MET A 1 58.29 -60.36 -0.20
CA MET A 1 58.88 -60.61 1.15
C MET A 1 57.69 -60.67 2.13
N ARG A 2 57.60 -61.59 3.11
CA ARG A 2 58.11 -61.46 4.50
C ARG A 2 57.85 -60.04 5.07
N ARG A 3 57.07 -59.81 6.14
CA ARG A 3 56.57 -60.67 7.26
C ARG A 3 55.25 -60.11 7.89
N LEU A 4 54.49 -61.01 8.56
CA LEU A 4 53.85 -60.95 9.92
C LEU A 4 53.34 -59.58 10.49
N ILE A 5 52.28 -59.46 11.31
CA ILE A 5 51.82 -60.24 12.50
C ILE A 5 50.29 -60.09 12.71
N SER A 6 49.61 -61.15 13.23
CA SER A 6 48.27 -61.18 13.88
C SER A 6 47.02 -60.68 13.12
N ALA A 7 45.79 -60.86 13.62
CA ALA A 7 45.07 -62.01 14.23
C ALA A 7 43.63 -61.57 14.57
N SER A 8 42.66 -62.48 14.57
CA SER A 8 41.30 -62.28 15.11
C SER A 8 40.47 -61.13 14.52
N LEU A 9 39.88 -61.34 13.34
CA LEU A 9 38.71 -60.57 12.92
C LEU A 9 37.44 -61.28 13.40
N VAL A 10 36.80 -60.76 14.45
CA VAL A 10 35.46 -61.19 14.87
C VAL A 10 34.45 -60.46 14.00
N VAL A 11 33.52 -61.20 13.37
CA VAL A 11 32.39 -60.60 12.65
C VAL A 11 31.41 -60.06 13.69
N VAL A 12 31.61 -58.81 14.08
CA VAL A 12 30.57 -58.02 14.73
C VAL A 12 29.77 -57.37 13.61
N ALA A 13 28.69 -58.05 13.21
CA ALA A 13 27.63 -57.40 12.46
C ALA A 13 26.89 -56.46 13.42
N LEU A 14 27.45 -55.26 13.64
CA LEU A 14 26.67 -54.14 14.12
C LEU A 14 25.65 -53.84 13.02
N ALA A 15 24.41 -54.27 13.25
CA ALA A 15 23.29 -53.65 12.58
C ALA A 15 23.26 -52.20 13.08
N SER A 16 23.83 -51.30 12.29
CA SER A 16 23.43 -49.90 12.31
C SER A 16 21.96 -49.89 11.92
N CYS A 17 21.07 -49.97 12.92
CA CYS A 17 19.74 -49.43 12.76
C CYS A 17 19.93 -48.00 12.22
N PRO A 18 19.25 -47.59 11.13
CA PRO A 18 19.21 -46.17 10.83
C PRO A 18 18.72 -45.47 12.10
N ALA A 19 19.43 -44.42 12.53
CA ALA A 19 18.88 -43.53 13.53
C ALA A 19 17.57 -43.00 12.94
N VAL A 20 16.47 -43.17 13.66
CA VAL A 20 15.20 -42.58 13.23
C VAL A 20 15.35 -41.08 13.47
N ALA A 21 15.24 -40.30 12.40
CA ALA A 21 15.20 -38.85 12.43
C ALA A 21 14.30 -38.40 13.57
N THR A 22 14.89 -37.74 14.57
CA THR A 22 14.20 -37.34 15.79
C THR A 22 13.81 -35.88 15.66
N ILE A 23 12.53 -35.60 15.84
CA ILE A 23 12.02 -34.24 16.00
C ILE A 23 12.38 -33.75 17.41
N ARG A 24 12.85 -32.50 17.53
CA ARG A 24 13.15 -31.81 18.79
C ARG A 24 12.42 -30.48 18.82
N ASN A 25 11.69 -30.20 19.88
CA ASN A 25 10.82 -29.03 19.95
C ASN A 25 11.40 -27.93 20.86
N VAL A 26 11.45 -26.70 20.36
CA VAL A 26 11.90 -25.50 21.09
C VAL A 26 10.70 -24.55 21.20
N PRO A 27 10.38 -23.99 22.38
CA PRO A 27 11.07 -24.15 23.67
C PRO A 27 10.63 -25.39 24.49
N SER A 28 9.69 -26.21 24.00
CA SER A 28 8.92 -27.16 24.82
C SER A 28 9.65 -28.43 25.27
N GLU A 29 10.73 -28.84 24.60
CA GLU A 29 11.62 -29.93 25.03
C GLU A 29 13.03 -29.43 25.38
N TYR A 30 13.48 -28.36 24.71
CA TYR A 30 14.78 -27.71 24.89
C TYR A 30 14.58 -26.21 25.04
N SER A 31 15.14 -25.60 26.09
CA SER A 31 14.93 -24.17 26.40
C SER A 31 15.74 -23.21 25.51
N SER A 32 16.32 -23.71 24.41
CA SER A 32 17.15 -22.95 23.47
C SER A 32 17.36 -23.77 22.19
N ILE A 33 17.50 -23.07 21.06
CA ILE A 33 17.78 -23.64 19.74
C ILE A 33 19.15 -24.32 19.75
N GLN A 34 20.19 -23.70 20.32
CA GLN A 34 21.52 -24.30 20.41
C GLN A 34 21.50 -25.59 21.24
N GLN A 35 20.71 -25.68 22.32
CA GLN A 35 20.57 -26.92 23.09
C GLN A 35 19.95 -28.06 22.28
N ALA A 36 18.94 -27.76 21.44
CA ALA A 36 18.32 -28.73 20.55
C ALA A 36 19.29 -29.17 19.43
N ILE A 37 20.05 -28.24 18.84
CA ILE A 37 21.13 -28.53 17.89
C ILE A 37 22.18 -29.44 18.55
N ASP A 38 22.63 -29.12 19.76
CA ASP A 38 23.70 -29.90 20.40
C ASP A 38 23.28 -31.29 20.86
N ALA A 39 21.99 -31.50 21.12
CA ALA A 39 21.39 -32.81 21.36
C ALA A 39 21.11 -33.63 20.07
N SER A 40 21.24 -33.03 18.89
CA SER A 40 20.89 -33.64 17.61
C SER A 40 22.04 -34.42 16.95
N THR A 41 21.66 -35.30 16.02
CA THR A 41 22.52 -36.03 15.09
C THR A 41 21.99 -35.94 13.66
N ASP A 42 22.87 -36.09 12.66
CA ASP A 42 22.53 -36.02 11.23
C ASP A 42 21.22 -36.72 10.86
N GLY A 43 20.32 -35.97 10.22
CA GLY A 43 18.96 -36.38 9.86
C GLY A 43 17.87 -35.99 10.87
N ASP A 44 18.21 -35.50 12.06
CA ASP A 44 17.23 -34.94 13.01
C ASP A 44 16.61 -33.61 12.51
N THR A 45 15.50 -33.21 13.14
CA THR A 45 14.82 -31.94 12.86
C THR A 45 14.56 -31.17 14.17
N VAL A 46 15.06 -29.95 14.26
CA VAL A 46 14.70 -28.99 15.31
C VAL A 46 13.56 -28.13 14.81
N ILE A 47 12.40 -28.21 15.47
CA ILE A 47 11.24 -27.36 15.21
C ILE A 47 11.17 -26.29 16.30
N VAL A 48 11.12 -25.03 15.87
CA VAL A 48 11.10 -23.85 16.74
C VAL A 48 9.72 -23.19 16.64
N ALA A 49 9.07 -22.99 17.78
CA ALA A 49 7.82 -22.25 17.87
C ALA A 49 8.06 -20.73 17.70
N PRO A 50 7.05 -19.95 17.24
CA PRO A 50 7.12 -18.49 17.25
C PRO A 50 7.57 -17.93 18.61
N GLY A 51 8.35 -16.86 18.57
CA GLY A 51 9.01 -16.24 19.71
C GLY A 51 10.30 -15.50 19.31
N LEU A 52 10.80 -14.68 20.22
CA LEU A 52 12.05 -13.93 20.07
C LEU A 52 13.20 -14.65 20.78
N TYR A 53 14.16 -15.14 20.00
CA TYR A 53 15.31 -15.92 20.45
C TYR A 53 16.60 -15.10 20.37
N PHE A 54 17.06 -14.62 21.52
CA PHE A 54 18.40 -14.04 21.69
C PHE A 54 19.45 -15.16 21.75
N GLU A 55 19.74 -15.76 20.59
CA GLU A 55 20.69 -16.85 20.43
C GLU A 55 21.56 -16.67 19.18
N ARG A 56 22.83 -17.09 19.31
CA ARG A 56 23.78 -17.17 18.19
C ARG A 56 24.16 -18.62 18.00
N ILE A 57 23.62 -19.23 16.96
CA ILE A 57 23.61 -20.69 16.78
C ILE A 57 24.70 -21.17 15.84
N ASN A 58 25.29 -22.34 16.14
CA ASN A 58 26.28 -23.00 15.31
C ASN A 58 25.86 -24.46 15.09
N PHE A 59 25.71 -24.86 13.82
CA PHE A 59 25.31 -26.22 13.45
C PHE A 59 26.35 -27.28 13.88
N ASN A 60 27.59 -26.88 14.19
CA ASN A 60 28.61 -27.72 14.80
C ASN A 60 28.87 -29.02 14.00
N GLY A 61 28.79 -28.94 12.68
CA GLY A 61 29.06 -30.05 11.75
C GLY A 61 27.88 -30.99 11.50
N ARG A 62 26.68 -30.65 11.99
CA ARG A 62 25.49 -31.51 11.91
C ARG A 62 24.67 -31.26 10.65
N ASN A 63 24.34 -32.34 9.94
CA ASN A 63 23.46 -32.32 8.78
C ASN A 63 22.01 -32.52 9.23
N ILE A 64 21.43 -31.46 9.81
CA ILE A 64 20.09 -31.44 10.41
C ILE A 64 19.22 -30.33 9.81
N VAL A 65 17.90 -30.48 9.90
CA VAL A 65 16.96 -29.41 9.58
C VAL A 65 16.68 -28.60 10.86
N VAL A 66 16.87 -27.28 10.80
CA VAL A 66 16.36 -26.34 11.80
C VAL A 66 15.27 -25.53 11.09
N THR A 67 14.04 -25.61 11.60
CA THR A 67 12.84 -25.04 10.98
C THR A 67 11.98 -24.31 12.02
N SER A 68 11.25 -23.27 11.62
CA SER A 68 10.08 -22.83 12.37
C SER A 68 8.91 -23.83 12.20
N THR A 69 7.80 -23.62 12.92
CA THR A 69 6.62 -24.51 12.87
C THR A 69 5.94 -24.61 11.51
N ASP A 70 5.98 -23.55 10.69
CA ASP A 70 5.67 -23.60 9.26
C ASP A 70 6.54 -22.55 8.53
N PRO A 71 7.53 -22.97 7.71
CA PRO A 71 8.39 -22.03 6.98
C PRO A 71 7.70 -21.38 5.77
N ASN A 72 6.45 -21.75 5.44
CA ASN A 72 5.72 -21.17 4.30
C ASN A 72 4.73 -20.07 4.72
N ASP A 73 4.32 -20.02 5.99
CA ASP A 73 3.51 -18.92 6.51
C ASP A 73 4.42 -17.75 6.90
N SER A 74 4.42 -16.69 6.11
CA SER A 74 5.26 -15.51 6.32
C SER A 74 5.06 -14.83 7.69
N ARG A 75 3.92 -15.05 8.36
CA ARG A 75 3.70 -14.59 9.74
C ARG A 75 4.46 -15.46 10.74
N ILE A 76 4.47 -16.77 10.56
CA ILE A 76 5.28 -17.68 11.37
C ILE A 76 6.78 -17.40 11.17
N VAL A 77 7.21 -17.07 9.95
CA VAL A 77 8.58 -16.59 9.68
C VAL A 77 8.87 -15.25 10.36
N GLY A 78 7.94 -14.29 10.28
CA GLY A 78 8.05 -12.98 10.94
C GLY A 78 8.10 -13.06 12.47
N TYR A 79 7.35 -13.97 13.08
CA TYR A 79 7.29 -14.16 14.53
C TYR A 79 8.34 -15.15 15.09
N THR A 80 9.06 -15.91 14.25
CA THR A 80 10.15 -16.79 14.72
C THR A 80 11.50 -16.11 14.51
N ILE A 81 11.89 -15.26 15.46
CA ILE A 81 12.99 -14.30 15.30
C ILE A 81 14.26 -14.79 16.03
N LEU A 82 15.39 -14.88 15.34
CA LEU A 82 16.72 -15.02 15.93
C LEU A 82 17.43 -13.66 15.91
N ASN A 83 17.90 -13.20 17.07
CA ASN A 83 18.55 -11.91 17.25
C ASN A 83 19.97 -12.06 17.82
N GLY A 84 20.96 -11.45 17.14
CA GLY A 84 22.38 -11.49 17.51
C GLY A 84 22.84 -10.52 18.62
N GLU A 85 21.95 -9.69 19.16
CA GLU A 85 22.24 -8.71 20.24
C GLU A 85 23.38 -7.69 19.92
N GLY A 86 23.71 -7.50 18.64
CA GLY A 86 24.83 -6.65 18.22
C GLY A 86 26.21 -7.34 18.27
N GLU A 87 26.30 -8.64 18.51
CA GLU A 87 27.58 -9.38 18.55
C GLU A 87 27.66 -10.51 17.51
N GLY A 88 28.60 -10.44 16.56
CA GLY A 88 29.01 -11.63 15.80
C GLY A 88 27.99 -12.09 14.75
N SER A 89 28.18 -13.29 14.22
CA SER A 89 27.22 -13.94 13.31
C SER A 89 26.04 -14.52 14.08
N VAL A 90 24.80 -14.31 13.62
CA VAL A 90 23.59 -14.90 14.25
C VAL A 90 23.54 -16.41 14.00
N VAL A 91 23.89 -16.86 12.81
CA VAL A 91 23.95 -18.30 12.44
C VAL A 91 25.30 -18.66 11.81
N THR A 92 25.87 -19.78 12.24
CA THR A 92 27.19 -20.25 11.78
C THR A 92 27.18 -21.70 11.26
N PHE A 93 27.82 -21.90 10.11
CA PHE A 93 28.21 -23.18 9.54
C PHE A 93 29.71 -23.12 9.19
N GLU A 94 30.56 -23.90 9.87
CA GLU A 94 32.02 -23.85 9.66
C GLU A 94 32.75 -25.19 9.87
N ASN A 95 32.01 -26.30 9.94
CA ASN A 95 32.49 -27.62 10.35
C ASN A 95 32.12 -28.71 9.32
N ASP A 96 32.36 -28.43 8.04
CA ASP A 96 32.06 -29.31 6.89
C ASP A 96 30.56 -29.67 6.71
N GLU A 97 29.62 -28.81 7.16
CA GLU A 97 28.17 -29.03 6.93
C GLU A 97 27.84 -29.08 5.43
N THR A 98 26.95 -30.01 5.04
CA THR A 98 26.50 -30.22 3.64
C THR A 98 25.11 -29.63 3.41
N ASN A 99 24.57 -29.74 2.19
CA ASN A 99 23.22 -29.26 1.86
C ASN A 99 22.08 -30.06 2.52
N ALA A 100 22.41 -31.09 3.32
CA ALA A 100 21.48 -31.73 4.26
C ALA A 100 21.43 -31.03 5.64
N ALA A 101 22.30 -30.06 5.91
CA ALA A 101 22.06 -29.03 6.92
C ALA A 101 21.16 -27.96 6.32
N VAL A 102 19.99 -27.75 6.91
CA VAL A 102 18.95 -26.84 6.40
C VAL A 102 18.56 -25.83 7.47
N LEU A 103 18.48 -24.55 7.11
CA LEU A 103 17.92 -23.47 7.93
C LEU A 103 16.72 -22.86 7.21
N THR A 104 15.54 -22.89 7.84
CA THR A 104 14.32 -22.43 7.19
C THR A 104 13.26 -21.85 8.11
N GLY A 105 12.53 -20.84 7.65
CA GLY A 105 11.37 -20.29 8.34
C GLY A 105 11.68 -19.26 9.43
N PHE A 106 12.84 -18.60 9.43
CA PHE A 106 13.25 -17.66 10.48
C PHE A 106 13.39 -16.21 10.00
N THR A 107 13.15 -15.26 10.91
CA THR A 107 13.66 -13.89 10.79
C THR A 107 15.00 -13.78 11.52
N ILE A 108 16.04 -13.27 10.87
CA ILE A 108 17.44 -13.28 11.36
C ILE A 108 17.98 -11.84 11.36
N THR A 109 18.29 -11.30 12.55
CA THR A 109 18.53 -9.87 12.74
C THR A 109 19.59 -9.55 13.80
N GLY A 110 20.10 -8.31 13.80
CA GLY A 110 20.93 -7.77 14.87
C GLY A 110 22.35 -8.35 14.97
N GLY A 111 22.82 -9.10 13.97
CA GLY A 111 24.21 -9.56 13.92
C GLY A 111 25.19 -8.46 13.48
N THR A 112 26.47 -8.61 13.87
CA THR A 112 27.58 -7.72 13.48
C THR A 112 28.79 -8.44 12.87
N GLY A 113 28.69 -9.76 12.69
CA GLY A 113 29.64 -10.59 11.96
C GLY A 113 30.82 -11.09 12.79
N THR A 114 31.30 -12.29 12.46
CA THR A 114 32.38 -12.95 13.21
C THR A 114 33.74 -12.43 12.77
N LEU A 115 34.49 -11.80 13.68
CA LEU A 115 35.86 -11.34 13.47
C LEU A 115 36.82 -12.53 13.26
N ILE A 116 37.44 -12.62 12.08
CA ILE A 116 38.27 -13.76 11.65
C ILE A 116 39.75 -13.51 11.95
N TYR A 117 40.22 -12.28 11.75
CA TYR A 117 41.55 -11.83 12.14
C TYR A 117 41.59 -10.31 12.39
N SER A 118 42.48 -9.90 13.29
CA SER A 118 42.78 -8.50 13.60
C SER A 118 44.29 -8.34 13.76
N TYR A 119 44.81 -7.27 13.15
CA TYR A 119 46.19 -6.81 13.18
C TYR A 119 46.22 -5.31 13.54
N ASP A 120 47.39 -4.78 13.89
CA ASP A 120 47.54 -3.39 14.36
C ASP A 120 46.94 -2.33 13.40
N TYR A 121 46.82 -2.64 12.11
CA TYR A 121 46.37 -1.76 11.04
C TYR A 121 45.10 -2.21 10.30
N TYR A 122 44.59 -3.44 10.52
CA TYR A 122 43.32 -3.87 9.92
C TYR A 122 42.62 -5.02 10.65
N SER A 123 41.29 -5.07 10.54
CA SER A 123 40.42 -6.18 10.97
C SER A 123 39.67 -6.78 9.77
N TYR A 124 39.20 -8.02 9.89
CA TYR A 124 38.37 -8.66 8.86
C TYR A 124 37.27 -9.53 9.49
N THR A 125 36.02 -9.28 9.10
CA THR A 125 34.82 -9.88 9.67
C THR A 125 33.98 -10.59 8.58
N TYR A 126 33.34 -11.72 8.90
CA TYR A 126 32.44 -12.43 7.96
C TYR A 126 31.01 -12.57 8.50
N GLY A 127 30.03 -12.42 7.61
CA GLY A 127 28.66 -12.93 7.77
C GLY A 127 27.92 -12.40 8.98
N ALA A 128 27.35 -11.18 8.92
CA ALA A 128 26.65 -10.61 10.08
C ALA A 128 25.35 -11.36 10.42
N GLY A 129 24.46 -11.61 9.46
CA GLY A 129 23.35 -12.55 9.65
C GLY A 129 23.85 -13.99 9.73
N ILE A 130 24.40 -14.50 8.62
CA ILE A 130 24.81 -15.90 8.47
C ILE A 130 26.25 -16.02 7.96
N MET A 131 27.08 -16.87 8.60
CA MET A 131 28.43 -17.22 8.14
C MET A 131 28.50 -18.69 7.70
N CYS A 132 28.78 -18.94 6.41
CA CYS A 132 29.07 -20.25 5.82
C CYS A 132 30.55 -20.34 5.39
N ARG A 133 31.37 -20.92 6.25
CA ARG A 133 32.83 -20.95 6.14
C ARG A 133 33.33 -22.33 5.72
N GLY A 134 33.52 -22.55 4.42
CA GLY A 134 33.78 -23.88 3.81
C GLY A 134 32.56 -24.81 3.74
N ALA A 135 31.61 -24.65 4.67
CA ALA A 135 30.32 -25.33 4.68
C ALA A 135 29.43 -25.01 3.46
N SER A 136 28.53 -25.92 3.14
CA SER A 136 27.65 -25.89 1.96
C SER A 136 26.17 -26.16 2.30
N PRO A 137 25.55 -25.47 3.29
CA PRO A 137 24.18 -25.72 3.74
C PRO A 137 23.11 -25.31 2.72
N THR A 138 21.85 -25.65 3.02
CA THR A 138 20.67 -25.05 2.38
C THR A 138 20.05 -23.99 3.29
N ILE A 139 19.93 -22.76 2.80
CA ILE A 139 19.33 -21.62 3.51
C ILE A 139 18.10 -21.20 2.69
N THR A 140 16.89 -21.36 3.24
CA THR A 140 15.66 -21.14 2.47
C THR A 140 14.45 -20.70 3.29
N ARG A 141 13.58 -19.85 2.74
CA ARG A 141 12.38 -19.30 3.41
C ARG A 141 12.74 -18.57 4.71
N ASN A 142 13.79 -17.75 4.69
CA ASN A 142 14.18 -16.90 5.83
C ASN A 142 14.10 -15.42 5.44
N VAL A 143 13.78 -14.57 6.42
CA VAL A 143 13.95 -13.12 6.34
C VAL A 143 15.27 -12.77 7.02
N ILE A 144 16.18 -12.07 6.34
CA ILE A 144 17.52 -11.74 6.86
C ILE A 144 17.67 -10.22 6.79
N THR A 145 17.60 -9.55 7.95
CA THR A 145 17.44 -8.10 7.99
C THR A 145 18.17 -7.39 9.11
N ASN A 146 18.61 -6.15 8.87
CA ASN A 146 19.26 -5.28 9.85
C ASN A 146 20.51 -5.90 10.50
N ASN A 147 21.31 -6.65 9.72
CA ASN A 147 22.61 -7.17 10.16
C ASN A 147 23.74 -6.30 9.58
N VAL A 148 24.63 -5.78 10.43
CA VAL A 148 25.56 -4.70 10.10
C VAL A 148 26.99 -5.12 10.42
N ALA A 149 27.72 -5.62 9.42
CA ALA A 149 29.13 -5.91 9.55
C ALA A 149 29.96 -4.61 9.49
N PRO A 150 30.98 -4.44 10.36
CA PRO A 150 31.75 -3.20 10.40
C PRO A 150 32.61 -3.01 9.14
N TYR A 151 32.59 -1.80 8.59
CA TYR A 151 33.58 -1.32 7.61
C TYR A 151 33.91 0.15 7.92
N SER A 152 35.20 0.50 7.99
CA SER A 152 35.63 1.85 8.38
C SER A 152 37.08 2.17 7.99
N GLU A 153 37.40 3.46 7.82
CA GLU A 153 38.76 3.98 7.68
C GLU A 153 39.08 4.98 8.82
N GLU A 154 39.65 4.50 9.92
CA GLU A 154 40.02 5.36 11.07
C GLU A 154 41.45 5.92 10.90
N GLN A 155 41.60 7.25 10.92
CA GLN A 155 42.93 7.89 10.98
C GLN A 155 43.50 7.85 12.41
N VAL A 156 44.54 7.04 12.64
CA VAL A 156 45.11 6.78 13.97
C VAL A 156 46.56 7.29 14.11
N GLU A 157 46.90 7.86 15.28
CA GLU A 157 48.28 8.26 15.62
C GLU A 157 49.03 7.10 16.28
N VAL A 158 49.99 6.50 15.57
CA VAL A 158 50.84 5.44 16.11
C VAL A 158 52.21 5.98 16.52
N GLN A 159 52.73 5.52 17.67
CA GLN A 159 54.09 5.82 18.10
C GLN A 159 55.06 4.74 17.63
N VAL A 160 56.06 5.14 16.83
CA VAL A 160 57.17 4.27 16.41
C VAL A 160 58.48 4.98 16.74
N ASP A 161 59.37 4.31 17.49
CA ASP A 161 60.66 4.85 17.97
C ASP A 161 60.60 6.25 18.64
N GLY A 162 59.45 6.59 19.22
CA GLY A 162 59.19 7.89 19.85
C GLY A 162 58.79 9.02 18.88
N GLY A 163 58.77 8.75 17.57
CA GLY A 163 58.09 9.58 16.58
C GLY A 163 56.57 9.36 16.64
N ARG A 164 55.82 10.41 16.32
CA ARG A 164 54.37 10.34 16.08
C ARG A 164 54.16 10.17 14.58
N TYR A 165 53.42 9.15 14.17
CA TYR A 165 53.09 8.88 12.77
C TYR A 165 51.58 8.79 12.62
N ILE A 166 51.04 9.50 11.63
CA ILE A 166 49.64 9.34 11.22
C ILE A 166 49.59 8.15 10.26
N THR A 167 48.65 7.26 10.49
CA THR A 167 48.36 6.10 9.64
C THR A 167 46.86 5.83 9.65
N TYR A 168 46.42 4.79 8.94
CA TYR A 168 45.01 4.40 8.87
C TYR A 168 44.83 2.98 9.41
N ARG A 169 43.72 2.76 10.10
CA ARG A 169 43.18 1.44 10.40
C ARG A 169 42.01 1.21 9.45
N TYR A 170 41.99 0.02 8.85
CA TYR A 170 40.93 -0.42 7.94
C TYR A 170 40.12 -1.53 8.58
N GLU A 171 38.80 -1.42 8.56
CA GLU A 171 37.92 -2.50 8.95
C GLU A 171 37.23 -3.04 7.70
N TRP A 172 37.38 -4.35 7.47
CA TRP A 172 36.94 -5.03 6.27
C TRP A 172 35.88 -6.09 6.61
N SER A 173 34.90 -6.27 5.73
CA SER A 173 33.83 -7.24 5.98
C SER A 173 33.17 -7.82 4.73
N ASP A 174 33.00 -9.14 4.72
CA ASP A 174 32.31 -9.86 3.66
C ASP A 174 30.97 -10.41 4.17
N GLY A 175 29.86 -10.08 3.50
CA GLY A 175 28.54 -10.65 3.78
C GLY A 175 27.82 -10.00 4.97
N GLY A 176 26.99 -8.98 4.72
CA GLY A 176 26.13 -8.40 5.76
C GLY A 176 25.01 -9.38 6.13
N GLY A 177 24.15 -9.71 5.16
CA GLY A 177 23.14 -10.77 5.33
C GLY A 177 23.77 -12.17 5.40
N ILE A 178 24.50 -12.57 4.35
CA ILE A 178 25.11 -13.92 4.25
C ILE A 178 26.55 -13.84 3.73
N TYR A 179 27.48 -14.50 4.41
CA TYR A 179 28.79 -14.89 3.86
C TYR A 179 28.79 -16.36 3.45
N CYS A 180 29.24 -16.69 2.23
CA CYS A 180 29.43 -18.06 1.78
C CYS A 180 30.74 -18.27 0.99
N SER A 181 31.55 -19.21 1.48
CA SER A 181 32.80 -19.68 0.84
C SER A 181 32.76 -21.15 0.39
N GLY A 182 31.69 -21.88 0.70
CA GLY A 182 31.43 -23.23 0.19
C GLY A 182 30.47 -23.27 -1.00
N SER A 183 29.73 -24.36 -1.15
CA SER A 183 28.78 -24.60 -2.25
C SER A 183 27.32 -24.60 -1.75
N ALA A 184 26.96 -23.60 -0.93
CA ALA A 184 25.63 -23.50 -0.33
C ALA A 184 24.53 -23.31 -1.38
N ILE A 185 23.30 -23.74 -1.03
CA ILE A 185 22.08 -23.43 -1.77
C ILE A 185 21.34 -22.35 -0.98
N ILE A 186 21.28 -21.13 -1.53
CA ILE A 186 20.61 -19.99 -0.92
C ILE A 186 19.40 -19.69 -1.80
N SER A 187 18.18 -19.98 -1.32
CA SER A 187 16.98 -19.81 -2.14
C SER A 187 15.70 -19.50 -1.39
N HIS A 188 14.76 -18.75 -1.97
CA HIS A 188 13.51 -18.36 -1.33
C HIS A 188 13.73 -17.52 -0.06
N ASN A 189 14.77 -16.68 0.01
CA ASN A 189 15.00 -15.80 1.16
C ASN A 189 14.73 -14.34 0.79
N VAL A 190 14.32 -13.55 1.77
CA VAL A 190 14.12 -12.10 1.67
C VAL A 190 15.23 -11.41 2.48
N ILE A 191 16.10 -10.64 1.83
CA ILE A 191 17.36 -10.16 2.42
C ILE A 191 17.45 -8.63 2.26
N TYR A 192 17.31 -7.88 3.35
CA TYR A 192 17.24 -6.42 3.27
C TYR A 192 17.81 -5.64 4.45
N ASN A 193 18.13 -4.35 4.26
CA ASN A 193 18.74 -3.49 5.28
C ASN A 193 20.04 -4.04 5.94
N ASN A 194 20.77 -4.93 5.27
CA ASN A 194 22.04 -5.45 5.78
C ASN A 194 23.23 -4.67 5.18
N SER A 195 24.37 -4.63 5.87
CA SER A 195 25.57 -3.97 5.35
C SER A 195 26.90 -4.62 5.72
N ALA A 196 27.91 -4.36 4.89
CA ALA A 196 29.30 -4.86 4.98
C ALA A 196 30.21 -4.02 4.04
N GLU A 197 31.50 -4.32 3.95
CA GLU A 197 32.35 -3.78 2.87
C GLU A 197 32.03 -4.43 1.51
N SER A 198 31.89 -5.77 1.46
CA SER A 198 31.62 -6.53 0.24
C SER A 198 30.42 -7.45 0.42
N GLY A 199 29.43 -7.37 -0.47
CA GLY A 199 28.24 -8.24 -0.41
C GLY A 199 27.32 -7.88 0.75
N GLY A 200 26.74 -6.68 0.74
CA GLY A 200 25.86 -6.20 1.82
C GLY A 200 24.71 -7.18 2.12
N GLY A 201 24.01 -7.66 1.10
CA GLY A 201 23.07 -8.78 1.18
C GLY A 201 23.79 -10.13 1.22
N ILE A 202 24.53 -10.48 0.16
CA ILE A 202 25.25 -11.76 0.04
C ILE A 202 26.69 -11.56 -0.46
N TYR A 203 27.65 -12.21 0.19
CA TYR A 203 28.97 -12.50 -0.36
C TYR A 203 29.10 -13.99 -0.72
N ALA A 204 29.33 -14.29 -2.00
CA ALA A 204 29.47 -15.64 -2.55
C ALA A 204 30.87 -15.85 -3.16
N GLY A 205 31.84 -16.17 -2.31
CA GLY A 205 33.23 -16.47 -2.69
C GLY A 205 33.50 -17.94 -3.07
N GLY A 206 32.55 -18.83 -2.81
CA GLY A 206 32.64 -20.26 -3.15
C GLY A 206 31.94 -20.63 -4.47
N TYR A 207 31.38 -21.84 -4.55
CA TYR A 207 30.54 -22.28 -5.68
C TYR A 207 29.05 -22.33 -5.27
N ALA A 208 28.57 -21.25 -4.67
CA ALA A 208 27.19 -21.17 -4.19
C ALA A 208 26.18 -21.17 -5.35
N THR A 209 24.98 -21.67 -5.09
CA THR A 209 23.80 -21.47 -5.93
C THR A 209 22.87 -20.48 -5.22
N VAL A 210 22.78 -19.26 -5.74
CA VAL A 210 21.91 -18.20 -5.22
C VAL A 210 20.75 -18.06 -6.19
N THR A 211 19.55 -18.49 -5.78
CA THR A 211 18.39 -18.57 -6.69
C THR A 211 17.04 -18.38 -6.02
N ASN A 212 16.08 -17.73 -6.69
CA ASN A 212 14.77 -17.38 -6.15
C ASN A 212 14.84 -16.55 -4.85
N ASN A 213 15.78 -15.59 -4.73
CA ASN A 213 15.86 -14.70 -3.57
C ASN A 213 15.49 -13.26 -3.94
N LEU A 214 14.86 -12.57 -2.99
CA LEU A 214 14.57 -11.14 -3.03
C LEU A 214 15.60 -10.40 -2.16
N ILE A 215 16.35 -9.47 -2.74
CA ILE A 215 17.52 -8.82 -2.12
C ILE A 215 17.42 -7.30 -2.33
N TYR A 216 17.08 -6.52 -1.30
CA TYR A 216 16.84 -5.07 -1.46
C TYR A 216 17.35 -4.18 -0.33
N ASN A 217 17.61 -2.91 -0.62
CA ASN A 217 18.07 -1.90 0.36
C ASN A 217 19.27 -2.32 1.23
N ASN A 218 20.13 -3.22 0.76
CA ASN A 218 21.40 -3.56 1.42
C ASN A 218 22.50 -2.60 0.94
N THR A 219 23.51 -2.35 1.77
CA THR A 219 24.57 -1.36 1.49
C THR A 219 25.97 -1.96 1.63
N SER A 220 26.85 -1.74 0.65
CA SER A 220 28.27 -2.07 0.80
C SER A 220 29.17 -1.31 -0.19
N ALA A 221 30.47 -1.25 0.08
CA ALA A 221 31.44 -0.68 -0.86
C ALA A 221 31.52 -1.47 -2.19
N LEU A 222 31.31 -2.79 -2.14
CA LEU A 222 31.42 -3.70 -3.29
C LEU A 222 30.24 -4.68 -3.37
N GLY A 223 29.23 -4.33 -4.16
CA GLY A 223 28.02 -5.14 -4.37
C GLY A 223 27.12 -5.18 -3.15
N GLY A 224 26.49 -4.04 -2.82
CA GLY A 224 25.49 -3.91 -1.75
C GLY A 224 24.45 -5.01 -1.78
N GLY A 225 23.96 -5.43 -2.96
CA GLY A 225 23.10 -6.60 -3.08
C GLY A 225 23.90 -7.90 -2.98
N VAL A 226 24.69 -8.20 -4.01
CA VAL A 226 25.47 -9.45 -4.13
C VAL A 226 26.89 -9.19 -4.64
N TYR A 227 27.88 -9.70 -3.91
CA TYR A 227 29.23 -9.96 -4.44
C TYR A 227 29.35 -11.44 -4.79
N ILE A 228 29.68 -11.80 -6.02
CA ILE A 228 29.88 -13.19 -6.45
C ILE A 228 31.19 -13.39 -7.24
N TYR A 229 31.96 -14.40 -6.83
CA TYR A 229 33.26 -14.76 -7.43
C TYR A 229 33.18 -16.02 -8.29
N ALA A 230 32.36 -17.00 -7.90
CA ALA A 230 32.08 -18.21 -8.65
C ALA A 230 30.72 -18.81 -8.25
N GLY A 231 30.26 -19.83 -8.98
CA GLY A 231 28.96 -20.46 -8.76
C GLY A 231 27.88 -19.96 -9.71
N SER A 232 26.67 -19.75 -9.22
CA SER A 232 25.52 -19.35 -10.04
C SER A 232 24.59 -18.39 -9.30
N LEU A 233 24.32 -17.25 -9.92
CA LEU A 233 23.31 -16.26 -9.52
C LEU A 233 22.20 -16.34 -10.58
N VAL A 234 21.05 -16.94 -10.23
CA VAL A 234 20.00 -17.28 -11.20
C VAL A 234 18.61 -17.03 -10.63
N ASN A 235 17.68 -16.40 -11.36
CA ASN A 235 16.32 -16.14 -10.88
C ASN A 235 16.29 -15.33 -9.55
N ASN A 236 16.99 -14.19 -9.45
CA ASN A 236 16.92 -13.34 -8.26
C ASN A 236 16.38 -11.95 -8.59
N THR A 237 15.65 -11.35 -7.65
CA THR A 237 15.18 -9.96 -7.71
C THR A 237 16.04 -9.12 -6.78
N ILE A 238 16.87 -8.25 -7.35
CA ILE A 238 17.95 -7.52 -6.66
C ILE A 238 17.73 -6.02 -6.87
N VAL A 239 17.17 -5.33 -5.88
CA VAL A 239 16.56 -4.00 -6.07
C VAL A 239 17.05 -2.96 -5.06
N GLY A 240 17.48 -1.79 -5.54
CA GLY A 240 17.75 -0.63 -4.68
C GLY A 240 18.90 -0.81 -3.69
N ASN A 241 19.82 -1.74 -3.93
CA ASN A 241 21.01 -1.93 -3.09
C ASN A 241 22.11 -0.94 -3.52
N ASN A 242 22.84 -0.37 -2.56
CA ASN A 242 23.63 0.85 -2.74
C ASN A 242 25.04 0.77 -2.17
N THR A 243 25.83 1.82 -2.38
CA THR A 243 27.10 2.08 -1.68
C THR A 243 27.16 3.50 -1.09
N ASP A 244 27.76 3.61 0.09
CA ASP A 244 28.16 4.89 0.70
C ASP A 244 29.58 5.32 0.27
N LEU A 245 30.34 4.41 -0.35
CA LEU A 245 31.76 4.56 -0.71
C LEU A 245 31.96 4.47 -2.22
N GLU A 246 32.64 5.47 -2.79
CA GLU A 246 32.80 5.68 -4.24
C GLU A 246 31.50 5.42 -5.03
N PRO A 247 30.40 6.17 -4.77
CA PRO A 247 29.11 5.99 -5.47
C PRO A 247 29.22 6.09 -7.00
N GLU A 248 30.21 6.84 -7.51
CA GLU A 248 30.56 6.98 -8.92
C GLU A 248 31.40 5.83 -9.50
N SER A 249 31.93 4.92 -8.66
CA SER A 249 32.80 3.81 -9.11
C SER A 249 32.09 2.82 -10.03
N GLY A 250 30.78 2.65 -9.86
CA GLY A 250 30.02 1.60 -10.55
C GLY A 250 30.33 0.18 -10.07
N ARG A 251 30.84 0.01 -8.84
CA ARG A 251 31.20 -1.29 -8.24
C ARG A 251 30.47 -1.63 -6.94
N GLY A 252 29.64 -0.74 -6.41
CA GLY A 252 29.09 -0.85 -5.06
C GLY A 252 27.59 -1.16 -4.96
N GLY A 253 26.83 -1.09 -6.05
CA GLY A 253 25.36 -1.12 -6.02
C GLY A 253 24.76 -2.53 -5.94
N ASN A 254 24.05 -2.98 -6.98
CA ASN A 254 23.32 -4.24 -6.89
C ASN A 254 24.22 -5.48 -6.97
N VAL A 255 25.03 -5.66 -8.03
CA VAL A 255 25.78 -6.92 -8.27
C VAL A 255 27.24 -6.68 -8.70
N VAL A 256 28.16 -7.40 -8.07
CA VAL A 256 29.57 -7.54 -8.50
C VAL A 256 29.84 -8.98 -8.93
N ALA A 257 29.95 -9.22 -10.23
CA ALA A 257 30.32 -10.50 -10.82
C ALA A 257 31.81 -10.51 -11.20
N SER A 258 32.64 -11.04 -10.31
CA SER A 258 34.10 -10.99 -10.43
C SER A 258 34.64 -12.28 -11.06
N PHE A 259 34.65 -12.38 -12.39
CA PHE A 259 35.12 -13.58 -13.08
C PHE A 259 36.66 -13.65 -13.03
N GLY A 260 37.20 -14.57 -12.22
CA GLY A 260 38.61 -14.95 -12.27
C GLY A 260 38.97 -15.68 -13.58
N TYR A 261 40.25 -16.07 -13.74
CA TYR A 261 40.84 -16.70 -14.95
C TYR A 261 40.21 -18.05 -15.43
N ASP A 262 39.07 -18.47 -14.88
CA ASP A 262 38.43 -19.78 -15.02
C ASP A 262 36.94 -19.60 -15.41
N TYR A 263 36.72 -18.84 -16.48
CA TYR A 263 35.43 -18.24 -16.90
C TYR A 263 34.26 -19.22 -17.08
N GLU A 264 34.52 -20.52 -17.20
CA GLU A 264 33.51 -21.58 -17.35
C GLU A 264 32.78 -21.91 -16.02
N ARG A 265 32.93 -21.10 -14.96
CA ARG A 265 32.50 -21.42 -13.58
C ARG A 265 31.74 -20.34 -12.82
N LEU A 266 31.38 -19.25 -13.47
CA LEU A 266 30.44 -18.26 -12.96
C LEU A 266 29.36 -18.04 -14.00
N MET A 267 28.09 -18.12 -13.58
CA MET A 267 26.93 -17.83 -14.40
C MET A 267 26.06 -16.80 -13.68
N VAL A 268 25.71 -15.72 -14.36
CA VAL A 268 24.71 -14.75 -13.90
C VAL A 268 23.65 -14.69 -14.98
N ALA A 269 22.52 -15.35 -14.73
CA ALA A 269 21.48 -15.53 -15.73
C ALA A 269 20.08 -15.31 -15.15
N ASN A 270 19.16 -14.73 -15.93
CA ASN A 270 17.75 -14.67 -15.53
C ASN A 270 17.49 -13.88 -14.21
N ASN A 271 18.31 -12.87 -13.89
CA ASN A 271 18.13 -12.03 -12.70
C ASN A 271 17.62 -10.63 -13.08
N LEU A 272 16.84 -10.05 -12.16
CA LEU A 272 16.33 -8.68 -12.21
C LEU A 272 17.21 -7.82 -11.28
N ILE A 273 17.84 -6.78 -11.81
CA ILE A 273 18.92 -6.03 -11.15
C ILE A 273 18.69 -4.52 -11.34
N CYS A 274 17.99 -3.85 -10.41
CA CYS A 274 17.50 -2.50 -10.66
C CYS A 274 17.59 -1.47 -9.52
N ASN A 275 17.46 -0.20 -9.90
CA ASN A 275 17.22 0.94 -9.01
C ASN A 275 18.31 1.23 -7.96
N ALA A 276 19.54 0.73 -8.16
CA ALA A 276 20.68 1.15 -7.35
C ALA A 276 20.91 2.66 -7.51
N LYS A 277 20.71 3.43 -6.43
CA LYS A 277 20.88 4.89 -6.40
C LYS A 277 22.37 5.29 -6.39
N SER A 278 23.26 4.37 -6.04
CA SER A 278 24.71 4.51 -6.16
C SER A 278 25.40 3.18 -6.46
N GLY A 279 26.59 3.23 -7.04
CA GLY A 279 27.45 2.05 -7.21
C GLY A 279 27.10 1.08 -8.34
N GLY A 280 26.06 1.33 -9.13
CA GLY A 280 25.78 0.64 -10.40
C GLY A 280 24.99 -0.67 -10.31
N GLY A 281 24.56 -1.18 -11.47
CA GLY A 281 23.71 -2.37 -11.59
C GLY A 281 24.50 -3.66 -11.49
N LEU A 282 25.12 -4.05 -12.60
CA LEU A 282 25.97 -5.24 -12.71
C LEU A 282 27.38 -4.81 -13.14
N TYR A 283 28.32 -4.88 -12.20
CA TYR A 283 29.74 -4.88 -12.51
C TYR A 283 30.17 -6.27 -12.96
N TRP A 284 30.90 -6.36 -14.08
CA TRP A 284 31.51 -7.61 -14.54
C TRP A 284 32.99 -7.41 -14.87
N SER A 285 33.84 -8.33 -14.46
CA SER A 285 35.24 -8.39 -14.91
C SER A 285 35.43 -9.57 -15.88
N TYR A 286 36.15 -9.37 -16.99
CA TYR A 286 36.61 -10.44 -17.92
C TYR A 286 35.56 -11.39 -18.55
N ALA A 287 34.25 -11.15 -18.42
CA ALA A 287 33.19 -12.00 -18.97
C ALA A 287 33.26 -12.18 -20.50
N GLY A 288 32.76 -13.33 -20.98
CA GLY A 288 32.67 -13.63 -22.41
C GLY A 288 31.92 -14.93 -22.69
N GLY A 289 31.34 -15.04 -23.89
CA GLY A 289 30.35 -16.08 -24.19
C GLY A 289 28.98 -15.75 -23.58
N ASP A 290 28.16 -16.77 -23.35
CA ASP A 290 26.78 -16.67 -22.86
C ASP A 290 26.66 -16.67 -21.32
N VAL A 291 27.75 -16.43 -20.58
CA VAL A 291 27.79 -16.47 -19.10
C VAL A 291 27.02 -15.34 -18.41
N LEU A 292 26.75 -14.27 -19.14
CA LEU A 292 25.81 -13.19 -18.81
C LEU A 292 24.65 -13.28 -19.81
N ARG A 293 23.46 -13.75 -19.38
CA ARG A 293 22.31 -13.96 -20.28
C ARG A 293 20.95 -13.78 -19.61
N PHE A 294 19.96 -13.30 -20.34
CA PHE A 294 18.57 -13.15 -19.86
C PHE A 294 18.41 -12.33 -18.56
N ASN A 295 19.36 -11.48 -18.18
CA ASN A 295 19.18 -10.58 -17.04
C ASN A 295 18.52 -9.26 -17.48
N ASN A 296 17.70 -8.66 -16.63
CA ASN A 296 17.29 -7.26 -16.78
C ASN A 296 18.11 -6.40 -15.83
N VAL A 297 18.81 -5.39 -16.35
CA VAL A 297 19.65 -4.49 -15.56
C VAL A 297 19.29 -3.04 -15.88
N TRP A 298 18.54 -2.37 -14.99
CA TRP A 298 17.92 -1.05 -15.29
C TRP A 298 17.85 -0.07 -14.10
N GLY A 299 17.78 1.23 -14.38
CA GLY A 299 17.57 2.27 -13.36
C GLY A 299 18.76 2.48 -12.41
N ASN A 300 19.95 1.96 -12.75
CA ASN A 300 21.09 1.95 -11.85
C ASN A 300 22.06 3.12 -12.12
N THR A 301 22.42 3.84 -11.06
CA THR A 301 23.40 4.94 -11.06
C THR A 301 24.76 4.43 -10.55
N PRO A 302 25.91 4.67 -11.23
CA PRO A 302 26.09 5.54 -12.39
C PRO A 302 25.79 4.88 -13.75
N SER A 303 25.64 3.55 -13.80
CA SER A 303 25.17 2.84 -15.00
C SER A 303 24.67 1.43 -14.67
N ASN A 304 23.89 0.87 -15.60
CA ASN A 304 23.42 -0.52 -15.56
C ASN A 304 24.58 -1.51 -15.66
N TYR A 305 25.49 -1.33 -16.62
CA TYR A 305 26.66 -2.19 -16.79
C TYR A 305 27.95 -1.42 -16.59
N VAL A 306 28.88 -2.05 -15.87
CA VAL A 306 30.22 -1.51 -15.58
C VAL A 306 31.23 -2.63 -15.76
N THR A 307 32.39 -2.33 -16.32
CA THR A 307 33.49 -3.30 -16.43
C THR A 307 34.84 -2.64 -16.13
N GLN A 308 35.94 -3.35 -16.38
CA GLN A 308 37.29 -2.88 -16.14
C GLN A 308 38.17 -3.17 -17.36
N ASP A 309 38.98 -2.20 -17.81
CA ASP A 309 39.99 -2.46 -18.84
C ASP A 309 41.05 -3.43 -18.29
N PRO A 310 41.25 -4.62 -18.90
CA PRO A 310 42.14 -5.66 -18.39
C PRO A 310 43.65 -5.36 -18.55
N ARG A 311 44.01 -4.11 -18.89
CA ARG A 311 45.37 -3.62 -19.11
C ARG A 311 45.67 -2.39 -18.23
N THR A 312 44.69 -1.51 -18.01
CA THR A 312 44.85 -0.30 -17.16
C THR A 312 44.23 -0.46 -15.77
N TYR A 313 43.29 -1.38 -15.59
CA TYR A 313 42.47 -1.56 -14.37
C TYR A 313 41.51 -0.40 -14.07
N GLU A 314 41.36 0.55 -14.99
CA GLU A 314 40.35 1.62 -14.91
C GLU A 314 38.94 1.05 -15.17
N ASN A 315 37.93 1.60 -14.49
CA ASN A 315 36.53 1.22 -14.73
C ASN A 315 36.02 1.82 -16.06
N ILE A 316 35.30 1.01 -16.81
CA ILE A 316 34.60 1.38 -18.05
C ILE A 316 33.11 1.46 -17.71
N ILE A 317 32.49 2.60 -18.00
CA ILE A 317 31.08 2.91 -17.70
C ILE A 317 30.38 3.29 -19.01
N GLY A 318 29.16 2.80 -19.23
CA GLY A 318 28.38 3.07 -20.45
C GLY A 318 28.65 2.09 -21.60
N GLN A 319 28.51 2.54 -22.85
CA GLN A 319 28.37 1.68 -24.05
C GLN A 319 29.46 0.62 -24.27
N GLU A 320 30.69 0.83 -23.78
CA GLU A 320 31.77 -0.18 -23.90
C GLU A 320 31.65 -1.32 -22.86
N ALA A 321 30.94 -1.09 -21.75
CA ALA A 321 30.62 -2.09 -20.73
C ALA A 321 29.28 -2.81 -20.97
N ASP A 322 28.43 -2.26 -21.85
CA ASP A 322 27.03 -2.63 -22.03
C ASP A 322 26.83 -4.04 -22.63
N TRP A 323 25.84 -4.77 -22.09
CA TRP A 323 25.39 -6.10 -22.55
C TRP A 323 23.94 -6.13 -23.05
N THR A 324 23.24 -4.99 -23.05
CA THR A 324 21.86 -4.87 -23.57
C THR A 324 21.74 -5.45 -24.99
N GLY A 325 20.73 -6.29 -25.21
CA GLY A 325 20.47 -6.96 -26.49
C GLY A 325 21.43 -8.12 -26.83
N ARG A 326 22.39 -8.46 -25.95
CA ARG A 326 23.26 -9.63 -26.14
C ARG A 326 22.77 -10.79 -25.28
N HIS A 327 22.71 -11.99 -25.83
CA HIS A 327 22.34 -13.21 -25.10
C HIS A 327 21.03 -13.07 -24.28
N GLY A 328 20.05 -12.33 -24.82
CA GLY A 328 18.77 -12.08 -24.17
C GLY A 328 18.79 -11.14 -22.96
N ASN A 329 19.92 -10.53 -22.59
CA ASN A 329 19.91 -9.50 -21.54
C ASN A 329 19.20 -8.24 -22.03
N ILE A 330 18.38 -7.65 -21.17
CA ILE A 330 17.66 -6.39 -21.39
C ILE A 330 18.06 -5.34 -20.35
N SER A 331 17.60 -4.11 -20.57
CA SER A 331 17.82 -2.94 -19.71
C SER A 331 16.63 -2.00 -19.81
N GLN A 332 15.49 -2.43 -19.29
CA GLN A 332 14.21 -1.71 -19.32
C GLN A 332 13.60 -1.70 -17.90
N ASP A 333 12.67 -0.78 -17.61
CA ASP A 333 12.03 -0.73 -16.28
C ASP A 333 11.49 -2.12 -15.92
N PRO A 334 11.80 -2.68 -14.74
CA PRO A 334 11.29 -3.98 -14.35
C PRO A 334 9.87 -3.96 -13.77
N VAL A 335 9.21 -2.80 -13.62
CA VAL A 335 7.76 -2.60 -13.41
C VAL A 335 7.15 -3.51 -12.33
N PHE A 336 6.83 -2.99 -11.13
CA PHE A 336 6.41 -3.81 -9.98
C PHE A 336 5.01 -3.46 -9.45
N LEU A 337 4.14 -4.46 -9.25
CA LEU A 337 2.71 -4.29 -8.90
C LEU A 337 2.42 -3.30 -7.77
N THR A 338 3.26 -3.26 -6.73
CA THR A 338 3.23 -2.21 -5.69
C THR A 338 4.64 -1.96 -5.17
N SER A 339 5.17 -0.76 -5.39
CA SER A 339 6.51 -0.37 -4.91
C SER A 339 6.54 -0.07 -3.40
N TRP A 340 5.43 0.42 -2.84
CA TRP A 340 5.31 0.78 -1.41
C TRP A 340 5.28 -0.43 -0.46
N SER A 341 4.73 -1.56 -0.91
CA SER A 341 4.63 -2.81 -0.13
C SER A 341 5.96 -3.57 0.00
N LYS A 342 6.96 -3.24 -0.84
CA LYS A 342 8.26 -3.91 -0.96
C LYS A 342 8.19 -5.42 -1.24
N ARG A 343 7.12 -5.89 -1.91
CA ARG A 343 7.02 -7.29 -2.33
C ARG A 343 7.65 -7.58 -3.69
N TYR A 344 7.79 -6.57 -4.55
CA TYR A 344 8.51 -6.67 -5.84
C TYR A 344 8.02 -7.79 -6.78
N HIS A 345 6.74 -8.16 -6.68
CA HIS A 345 6.07 -8.91 -7.74
C HIS A 345 6.11 -8.10 -9.02
N LEU A 346 6.39 -8.76 -10.14
CA LEU A 346 6.32 -8.13 -11.46
C LEU A 346 4.89 -7.63 -11.69
N ASP A 347 4.76 -6.40 -12.19
CA ASP A 347 3.53 -5.92 -12.79
C ASP A 347 3.34 -6.58 -14.17
N PRO A 348 2.09 -6.83 -14.60
CA PRO A 348 1.75 -7.27 -15.95
C PRO A 348 2.54 -6.64 -17.09
N SER A 349 2.87 -5.36 -16.97
CA SER A 349 3.58 -4.62 -17.99
C SER A 349 5.10 -4.74 -17.97
N SER A 350 5.64 -5.55 -17.07
CA SER A 350 7.08 -5.72 -16.97
C SER A 350 7.68 -6.41 -18.20
N PRO A 351 8.72 -5.85 -18.82
CA PRO A 351 9.54 -6.52 -19.82
C PRO A 351 10.38 -7.66 -19.22
N CYS A 352 10.28 -7.92 -17.91
CA CYS A 352 10.76 -9.16 -17.29
C CYS A 352 9.83 -10.35 -17.52
N VAL A 353 8.51 -10.14 -17.73
CA VAL A 353 7.55 -11.24 -17.90
C VAL A 353 7.79 -11.97 -19.22
N SER A 354 7.86 -13.29 -19.16
CA SER A 354 8.18 -14.22 -20.25
C SER A 354 9.46 -13.91 -21.05
N ALA A 355 10.33 -13.04 -20.54
CA ALA A 355 11.55 -12.62 -21.23
C ALA A 355 12.78 -13.51 -20.97
N GLY A 356 12.67 -14.47 -20.03
CA GLY A 356 13.78 -15.29 -19.54
C GLY A 356 14.33 -16.35 -20.50
N ASP A 357 15.13 -17.30 -19.98
CA ASP A 357 15.80 -18.32 -20.81
C ASP A 357 14.78 -19.28 -21.47
N PRO A 358 14.67 -19.33 -22.82
CA PRO A 358 13.73 -20.22 -23.53
C PRO A 358 14.02 -21.71 -23.34
N ASN A 359 15.16 -22.06 -22.73
CA ASN A 359 15.58 -23.43 -22.46
C ASN A 359 15.54 -23.76 -20.95
N PHE A 360 14.97 -22.88 -20.11
CA PHE A 360 14.76 -23.18 -18.71
C PHE A 360 13.81 -24.37 -18.57
N VAL A 361 14.22 -25.36 -17.80
CA VAL A 361 13.42 -26.55 -17.48
C VAL A 361 13.35 -26.64 -15.96
N PRO A 362 12.22 -26.24 -15.33
CA PRO A 362 12.07 -26.34 -13.89
C PRO A 362 12.16 -27.81 -13.45
N ARG A 363 12.72 -28.04 -12.27
CA ARG A 363 12.70 -29.35 -11.62
C ARG A 363 11.26 -29.68 -11.22
N PRO A 364 10.88 -30.97 -11.10
CA PRO A 364 9.53 -31.34 -10.71
C PRO A 364 9.18 -30.79 -9.31
N GLY A 365 8.25 -29.83 -9.24
CA GLY A 365 7.89 -29.12 -8.01
C GLY A 365 8.81 -27.96 -7.63
N GLU A 366 9.54 -27.38 -8.58
CA GLU A 366 10.27 -26.11 -8.39
C GLU A 366 9.31 -24.93 -8.50
N THR A 367 9.26 -24.13 -7.45
CA THR A 367 8.45 -22.91 -7.33
C THR A 367 9.30 -21.67 -7.50
N ASP A 368 8.67 -20.52 -7.68
CA ASP A 368 9.26 -19.21 -7.45
C ASP A 368 9.37 -18.89 -5.94
N ILE A 369 9.64 -17.62 -5.59
CA ILE A 369 9.81 -17.17 -4.20
C ILE A 369 8.52 -17.24 -3.35
N ASP A 370 7.35 -17.02 -3.94
CA ASP A 370 6.06 -16.99 -3.23
C ASP A 370 5.37 -18.36 -3.16
N GLY A 371 5.74 -19.29 -4.05
CA GLY A 371 5.31 -20.69 -4.01
C GLY A 371 4.60 -21.17 -5.27
N ASP A 372 4.51 -20.35 -6.29
CA ASP A 372 3.84 -20.63 -7.56
C ASP A 372 4.77 -21.32 -8.57
N PRO A 373 4.25 -21.98 -9.62
CA PRO A 373 5.06 -22.76 -10.55
C PRO A 373 6.05 -21.86 -11.31
N ARG A 374 7.34 -22.23 -11.31
CA ARG A 374 8.47 -21.42 -11.87
C ARG A 374 8.50 -21.30 -13.42
N VAL A 375 7.36 -21.53 -14.08
CA VAL A 375 7.02 -21.18 -15.47
C VAL A 375 5.49 -21.02 -15.51
N TYR A 376 4.96 -19.79 -15.63
CA TYR A 376 3.50 -19.55 -15.64
C TYR A 376 2.89 -19.48 -17.05
N ALA A 377 3.45 -18.64 -17.93
CA ALA A 377 2.94 -18.41 -19.28
C ALA A 377 3.66 -19.28 -20.34
N LEU A 378 4.69 -18.74 -21.02
CA LEU A 378 5.43 -19.43 -22.10
C LEU A 378 6.94 -19.55 -21.87
N ARG A 379 7.51 -18.72 -20.99
CA ARG A 379 8.88 -18.83 -20.48
C ARG A 379 8.88 -18.54 -18.98
N VAL A 380 10.00 -18.86 -18.35
CA VAL A 380 10.36 -18.31 -17.04
C VAL A 380 10.52 -16.78 -17.12
N ASP A 381 10.09 -16.09 -16.08
CA ASP A 381 10.27 -14.64 -15.94
C ASP A 381 11.68 -14.27 -15.49
N ILE A 382 12.11 -13.04 -15.78
CA ILE A 382 13.39 -12.52 -15.29
C ILE A 382 13.20 -11.99 -13.86
N GLY A 383 13.48 -12.81 -12.84
CA GLY A 383 13.33 -12.43 -11.42
C GLY A 383 13.31 -13.62 -10.45
N ALA A 384 13.06 -13.35 -9.17
CA ALA A 384 12.78 -14.36 -8.14
C ALA A 384 11.28 -14.73 -8.03
N ASP A 385 10.44 -13.78 -8.41
CA ASP A 385 9.00 -13.86 -8.64
C ASP A 385 8.74 -14.42 -10.06
N GLU A 386 7.57 -15.00 -10.29
CA GLU A 386 7.03 -15.36 -11.60
C GLU A 386 5.61 -14.74 -11.68
N HIS A 387 5.30 -13.96 -12.72
CA HIS A 387 4.07 -13.17 -12.73
C HIS A 387 2.81 -14.06 -12.85
N ILE A 388 1.96 -14.05 -11.82
CA ILE A 388 0.70 -14.81 -11.77
C ILE A 388 -0.50 -13.87 -11.99
N GLY A 389 -0.82 -13.52 -13.24
CA GLY A 389 -1.90 -12.58 -13.55
C GLY A 389 -1.98 -12.11 -15.02
N TYR A 390 -2.33 -10.83 -15.22
CA TYR A 390 -2.35 -10.14 -16.52
C TYR A 390 -0.92 -9.94 -17.02
N VAL A 391 -0.69 -9.77 -18.32
CA VAL A 391 0.59 -9.41 -18.95
C VAL A 391 0.31 -8.49 -20.14
N LYS A 392 1.05 -7.37 -20.29
CA LYS A 392 0.80 -6.39 -21.38
C LYS A 392 0.84 -7.04 -22.76
N PRO A 393 0.13 -6.48 -23.76
CA PRO A 393 0.08 -6.97 -25.13
C PRO A 393 1.46 -7.21 -25.72
N LEU A 394 1.88 -8.46 -25.70
CA LEU A 394 3.16 -8.90 -26.23
C LEU A 394 2.92 -9.26 -27.69
N ALA A 395 3.24 -8.33 -28.61
CA ALA A 395 3.10 -8.58 -30.02
C ALA A 395 3.83 -9.87 -30.42
N TYR A 396 3.08 -10.78 -31.03
CA TYR A 396 3.57 -11.92 -31.77
C TYR A 396 2.83 -11.89 -33.10
N ALA A 397 3.54 -11.47 -34.14
CA ALA A 397 3.01 -11.24 -35.48
C ALA A 397 2.90 -12.55 -36.27
N GLY A 398 2.36 -13.60 -35.64
CA GLY A 398 2.30 -14.95 -36.20
C GLY A 398 3.65 -15.65 -36.28
N ASP A 399 3.64 -16.86 -36.83
CA ASP A 399 4.85 -17.46 -37.42
C ASP A 399 5.12 -16.84 -38.81
N ASP A 400 6.29 -17.12 -39.40
CA ASP A 400 6.70 -16.61 -40.72
C ASP A 400 5.80 -17.20 -41.84
N HIS A 401 4.61 -16.61 -42.08
CA HIS A 401 3.58 -17.16 -42.96
C HIS A 401 4.15 -17.76 -44.22
N HIS A 402 3.71 -18.95 -44.51
CA HIS A 402 3.98 -19.64 -45.73
C HIS A 402 2.55 -19.74 -46.39
N ILE A 403 2.30 -19.32 -47.66
CA ILE A 403 1.28 -19.93 -48.63
C ILE A 403 1.82 -20.66 -49.90
N LEU A 404 1.59 -21.98 -50.14
CA LEU A 404 2.50 -22.89 -50.89
C LEU A 404 2.88 -22.54 -52.34
N THR A 405 2.08 -21.72 -53.04
CA THR A 405 2.45 -21.06 -54.30
C THR A 405 1.80 -19.69 -54.35
N PRO A 406 2.32 -18.67 -55.07
CA PRO A 406 1.78 -17.30 -54.99
C PRO A 406 0.26 -17.17 -55.26
N GLU A 407 -0.48 -17.02 -54.17
CA GLU A 407 -1.92 -16.77 -54.02
C GLU A 407 -2.10 -15.68 -52.93
N PRO A 408 -3.29 -15.25 -52.50
CA PRO A 408 -3.41 -14.24 -51.44
C PRO A 408 -2.73 -14.66 -50.13
N VAL A 409 -2.24 -13.69 -49.34
CA VAL A 409 -1.76 -13.93 -47.97
C VAL A 409 -2.29 -12.85 -47.06
N THR A 410 -2.61 -13.27 -45.85
CA THR A 410 -3.37 -12.58 -44.80
C THR A 410 -2.28 -12.61 -43.68
N LEU A 411 -2.05 -11.55 -42.91
CA LEU A 411 -1.00 -11.55 -41.85
C LEU A 411 -1.61 -11.81 -40.47
N ASP A 412 -1.02 -12.66 -39.64
CA ASP A 412 -1.40 -12.89 -38.24
C ASP A 412 -0.78 -11.87 -37.28
N GLY A 413 -1.51 -11.43 -36.25
CA GLY A 413 -0.84 -11.27 -34.97
C GLY A 413 -1.73 -11.30 -33.73
N THR A 414 -2.77 -12.15 -33.66
CA THR A 414 -3.51 -12.37 -32.39
C THR A 414 -3.02 -13.57 -31.58
N GLY A 415 -1.99 -14.29 -32.06
CA GLY A 415 -1.14 -15.09 -31.16
C GLY A 415 -0.31 -14.23 -30.20
N SER A 416 -0.34 -12.90 -30.37
CA SER A 416 0.11 -11.93 -29.37
C SER A 416 -0.47 -12.24 -28.00
N TYR A 417 0.36 -12.17 -26.97
CA TYR A 417 -0.06 -12.43 -25.60
C TYR A 417 -0.76 -11.19 -25.02
N PHE A 418 -2.07 -11.11 -25.28
CA PHE A 418 -3.04 -10.41 -24.45
C PHE A 418 -3.52 -11.35 -23.33
N SER A 419 -4.04 -10.80 -22.23
CA SER A 419 -4.17 -11.57 -20.98
C SER A 419 -5.42 -11.25 -20.14
N ASP A 420 -6.16 -10.20 -20.48
CA ASP A 420 -7.58 -10.36 -20.79
C ASP A 420 -7.64 -10.49 -22.31
N PRO A 421 -7.80 -11.70 -22.89
CA PRO A 421 -7.93 -11.93 -24.34
C PRO A 421 -9.27 -11.43 -24.91
N ALA A 422 -9.69 -10.27 -24.43
CA ALA A 422 -11.06 -9.77 -24.40
C ALA A 422 -11.17 -8.22 -24.33
N GLY A 423 -10.05 -7.51 -24.08
CA GLY A 423 -9.94 -6.03 -24.14
C GLY A 423 -9.89 -5.49 -25.59
N PRO A 424 -10.15 -4.19 -25.88
CA PRO A 424 -10.23 -3.65 -27.26
C PRO A 424 -8.95 -3.73 -28.14
N THR A 425 -8.54 -4.94 -28.54
CA THR A 425 -7.36 -5.20 -29.38
C THR A 425 -7.39 -4.47 -30.73
N THR A 426 -6.67 -3.35 -30.83
CA THR A 426 -6.33 -2.67 -32.08
C THR A 426 -4.96 -3.15 -32.58
N PHE A 427 -4.71 -3.01 -33.88
CA PHE A 427 -3.54 -3.59 -34.55
C PHE A 427 -3.09 -2.67 -35.68
N GLN A 428 -1.81 -2.35 -35.77
CA GLN A 428 -1.27 -1.42 -36.77
C GLN A 428 -0.08 -2.04 -37.50
N TRP A 429 -0.29 -2.27 -38.80
CA TRP A 429 0.60 -3.01 -39.67
C TRP A 429 1.36 -2.09 -40.64
N THR A 430 2.69 -2.18 -40.65
CA THR A 430 3.55 -1.38 -41.55
C THR A 430 4.44 -2.27 -42.40
N GLN A 431 4.32 -2.21 -43.74
CA GLN A 431 5.26 -2.94 -44.62
C GLN A 431 6.65 -2.29 -44.57
N THR A 432 7.67 -3.04 -44.16
CA THR A 432 9.06 -2.57 -44.05
C THR A 432 10.04 -3.33 -44.94
N LEU A 433 9.67 -4.49 -45.50
CA LEU A 433 10.48 -5.22 -46.49
C LEU A 433 9.65 -5.86 -47.61
N GLY A 434 10.30 -6.10 -48.75
CA GLY A 434 9.75 -6.85 -49.88
C GLY A 434 9.51 -5.96 -51.11
N ALA A 435 8.69 -6.45 -52.04
CA ALA A 435 8.10 -5.59 -53.06
C ALA A 435 6.85 -4.92 -52.48
N ALA A 436 6.66 -3.63 -52.75
CA ALA A 436 5.54 -2.87 -52.21
C ALA A 436 4.20 -3.43 -52.68
N VAL A 437 3.28 -3.63 -51.74
CA VAL A 437 1.91 -4.08 -51.94
C VAL A 437 0.97 -3.16 -51.18
N GLU A 438 -0.27 -3.02 -51.65
CA GLU A 438 -1.32 -2.39 -50.85
C GLU A 438 -1.89 -3.48 -49.92
N LEU A 439 -1.76 -3.28 -48.60
CA LEU A 439 -2.67 -3.87 -47.62
C LEU A 439 -4.06 -3.25 -47.84
N ASP A 440 -5.13 -4.02 -47.67
CA ASP A 440 -6.48 -3.54 -47.93
C ASP A 440 -7.06 -2.67 -46.80
N ASP A 441 -6.78 -3.00 -45.54
CA ASP A 441 -6.69 -2.03 -44.45
C ASP A 441 -5.49 -2.36 -43.54
N ALA A 442 -4.60 -1.40 -43.32
CA ALA A 442 -3.37 -1.55 -42.53
C ALA A 442 -3.59 -1.39 -41.01
N ALA A 443 -4.83 -1.17 -40.56
CA ALA A 443 -5.20 -1.02 -39.14
C ALA A 443 -6.09 -2.15 -38.59
N ALA A 444 -6.15 -3.30 -39.28
CA ALA A 444 -6.93 -4.47 -38.88
C ALA A 444 -6.07 -5.55 -38.22
N GLY A 445 -6.67 -6.37 -37.35
CA GLY A 445 -5.98 -7.45 -36.61
C GLY A 445 -5.22 -8.43 -37.49
N ARG A 446 -5.83 -8.78 -38.63
CA ARG A 446 -5.20 -9.55 -39.69
C ARG A 446 -5.55 -8.94 -41.06
N PRO A 447 -4.61 -8.31 -41.79
CA PRO A 447 -4.84 -7.60 -43.06
C PRO A 447 -4.37 -8.36 -44.31
N VAL A 448 -5.01 -8.14 -45.46
CA VAL A 448 -4.82 -8.92 -46.69
C VAL A 448 -3.80 -8.31 -47.64
N PHE A 449 -3.00 -9.12 -48.32
CA PHE A 449 -2.33 -8.78 -49.58
C PHE A 449 -2.28 -9.96 -50.57
N THR A 450 -1.52 -9.83 -51.67
CA THR A 450 -1.21 -10.94 -52.58
C THR A 450 0.22 -10.78 -53.12
N PRO A 451 1.13 -11.77 -52.99
CA PRO A 451 2.51 -11.63 -53.42
C PRO A 451 2.60 -11.70 -54.95
N PRO A 452 3.14 -10.67 -55.64
CA PRO A 452 3.30 -10.70 -57.10
C PRO A 452 4.30 -11.75 -57.62
N ALA A 453 5.11 -12.36 -56.72
CA ALA A 453 5.98 -13.50 -56.98
C ALA A 453 6.42 -14.17 -55.67
N GLU A 454 6.93 -15.41 -55.77
CA GLU A 454 7.72 -16.07 -54.71
C GLU A 454 8.81 -15.11 -54.19
N GLY A 455 8.81 -14.83 -52.89
CA GLY A 455 9.66 -13.82 -52.27
C GLY A 455 9.34 -13.66 -50.79
N TRP A 456 10.04 -12.74 -50.15
CA TRP A 456 9.88 -12.41 -48.72
C TRP A 456 9.30 -11.00 -48.57
N TYR A 457 8.19 -10.88 -47.86
CA TYR A 457 7.46 -9.63 -47.62
C TYR A 457 7.33 -9.46 -46.11
N LYS A 458 7.92 -8.41 -45.53
CA LYS A 458 8.02 -8.26 -44.08
C LYS A 458 7.20 -7.05 -43.63
N PHE A 459 6.40 -7.26 -42.59
CA PHE A 459 5.51 -6.25 -42.03
C PHE A 459 5.64 -6.24 -40.50
N ASP A 460 5.85 -5.07 -39.92
CA ASP A 460 5.89 -4.88 -38.48
C ASP A 460 4.49 -4.59 -37.96
N LEU A 461 4.10 -5.27 -36.88
CA LEU A 461 2.82 -5.16 -36.20
C LEU A 461 2.99 -4.56 -34.81
N VAL A 462 2.27 -3.48 -34.53
CA VAL A 462 2.00 -2.98 -33.18
C VAL A 462 0.57 -3.38 -32.78
N VAL A 463 0.40 -4.10 -31.67
CA VAL A 463 -0.93 -4.45 -31.13
C VAL A 463 -1.24 -3.59 -29.90
N ALA A 464 -2.51 -3.39 -29.56
CA ALA A 464 -2.90 -2.73 -28.31
C ALA A 464 -4.25 -3.22 -27.82
N ASP A 465 -4.33 -3.75 -26.60
CA ASP A 465 -5.55 -4.22 -25.90
C ASP A 465 -6.62 -3.13 -25.63
N GLY A 466 -6.52 -1.96 -26.25
CA GLY A 466 -7.33 -0.77 -25.97
C GLY A 466 -6.75 0.11 -24.86
N GLN A 467 -5.82 -0.42 -24.06
CA GLN A 467 -5.24 0.24 -22.90
C GLN A 467 -3.76 0.60 -23.13
N TYR A 468 -2.99 -0.27 -23.80
CA TYR A 468 -1.57 -0.07 -24.09
C TYR A 468 -1.11 -0.67 -25.42
N THR A 469 -0.36 0.11 -26.21
CA THR A 469 0.36 -0.38 -27.40
C THR A 469 1.61 -1.18 -27.04
N SER A 470 1.84 -2.25 -27.79
CA SER A 470 3.00 -3.12 -27.73
C SER A 470 4.26 -2.46 -28.30
N ALA A 471 5.42 -3.07 -28.07
CA ALA A 471 6.52 -2.94 -29.02
C ALA A 471 6.14 -3.62 -30.36
N PRO A 472 6.65 -3.14 -31.51
CA PRO A 472 6.41 -3.83 -32.78
C PRO A 472 7.12 -5.19 -32.82
N ASP A 473 6.39 -6.25 -33.11
CA ASP A 473 6.95 -7.52 -33.57
C ASP A 473 6.79 -7.66 -35.09
N THR A 474 7.48 -8.62 -35.73
CA THR A 474 7.50 -8.69 -37.20
C THR A 474 7.23 -10.05 -37.81
N VAL A 475 6.23 -10.10 -38.70
CA VAL A 475 5.98 -11.24 -39.60
C VAL A 475 6.85 -11.20 -40.84
N LEU A 476 7.32 -12.36 -41.34
CA LEU A 476 7.95 -12.50 -42.65
C LEU A 476 7.15 -13.46 -43.54
N VAL A 477 6.38 -12.91 -44.48
CA VAL A 477 5.60 -13.73 -45.41
C VAL A 477 6.46 -14.31 -46.53
N VAL A 478 6.40 -15.64 -46.59
CA VAL A 478 6.97 -16.62 -47.51
C VAL A 478 5.79 -17.52 -48.04
N VAL A 479 5.98 -18.81 -48.42
CA VAL A 479 5.08 -19.59 -49.34
C VAL A 479 4.87 -21.15 -48.96
N GLY A 480 3.84 -21.56 -48.12
CA GLY A 480 3.30 -22.78 -47.33
C GLY A 480 1.76 -22.90 -46.81
N ASN A 481 1.35 -22.97 -45.48
CA ASN A 481 -0.08 -22.76 -44.88
C ASN A 481 -0.27 -22.89 -43.29
N GLU A 482 -1.15 -22.11 -42.55
CA GLU A 482 -1.16 -21.86 -41.02
C GLU A 482 -2.55 -21.89 -40.16
N ARG A 483 -2.99 -20.99 -39.18
CA ARG A 483 -4.12 -21.23 -38.14
C ARG A 483 -4.88 -20.06 -37.31
N PRO A 484 -6.23 -20.07 -36.99
CA PRO A 484 -7.09 -19.06 -36.22
C PRO A 484 -7.16 -19.00 -34.65
N VAL A 485 -7.81 -17.93 -34.07
CA VAL A 485 -7.99 -17.59 -32.60
C VAL A 485 -9.37 -16.93 -32.24
N ALA A 486 -9.92 -17.19 -31.04
CA ALA A 486 -11.17 -16.58 -30.52
C ALA A 486 -10.97 -15.58 -29.35
N ASP A 487 -11.91 -14.65 -29.19
CA ASP A 487 -12.09 -13.65 -28.11
C ASP A 487 -13.60 -13.52 -27.83
N ALA A 488 -14.04 -13.66 -26.57
CA ALA A 488 -15.44 -13.65 -26.13
C ALA A 488 -15.89 -12.37 -25.37
N GLY A 489 -15.00 -11.38 -25.20
CA GLY A 489 -15.24 -10.14 -24.45
C GLY A 489 -15.09 -10.27 -22.92
N SER A 490 -14.74 -9.15 -22.26
CA SER A 490 -14.38 -9.12 -20.84
C SER A 490 -15.52 -9.52 -19.90
N ASN A 491 -15.16 -10.05 -18.72
CA ASN A 491 -16.11 -10.39 -17.67
C ASN A 491 -16.90 -9.15 -17.19
N SER A 492 -18.17 -9.32 -16.81
CA SER A 492 -18.95 -8.17 -16.31
C SER A 492 -20.05 -8.49 -15.30
N LEU A 493 -20.31 -7.52 -14.42
CA LEU A 493 -21.40 -7.55 -13.44
C LEU A 493 -22.68 -6.93 -14.02
N ARG A 494 -23.82 -7.58 -13.82
CA ARG A 494 -25.14 -7.16 -14.33
C ARG A 494 -26.24 -7.32 -13.27
N GLU A 495 -27.29 -6.51 -13.31
CA GLU A 495 -28.41 -6.64 -12.36
C GLU A 495 -29.20 -7.95 -12.56
N ALA A 496 -29.59 -8.60 -11.47
CA ALA A 496 -30.53 -9.73 -11.45
C ALA A 496 -31.87 -9.33 -10.79
N PRO A 497 -33.03 -9.40 -11.49
CA PRO A 497 -33.21 -9.81 -12.88
C PRO A 497 -32.92 -8.70 -13.89
N GLY A 498 -32.23 -9.03 -14.98
CA GLY A 498 -31.76 -8.02 -15.95
C GLY A 498 -31.46 -8.59 -17.35
N GLY A 499 -30.87 -7.75 -18.19
CA GLY A 499 -30.36 -8.13 -19.51
C GLY A 499 -28.83 -8.18 -19.50
N ALA A 500 -28.28 -9.08 -20.31
CA ALA A 500 -26.84 -9.19 -20.56
C ALA A 500 -26.59 -9.39 -22.05
N MET A 501 -25.45 -8.90 -22.53
CA MET A 501 -24.97 -9.05 -23.90
C MET A 501 -23.54 -9.56 -23.81
N LEU A 502 -23.21 -10.53 -24.65
CA LEU A 502 -21.83 -11.00 -24.87
C LEU A 502 -21.24 -10.20 -26.04
N ASP A 503 -19.91 -10.11 -26.14
CA ASP A 503 -19.28 -9.36 -27.21
C ASP A 503 -17.94 -10.00 -27.64
N GLY A 504 -18.03 -10.97 -28.54
CA GLY A 504 -16.87 -11.59 -29.18
C GLY A 504 -16.44 -10.91 -30.48
N SER A 505 -16.75 -9.62 -30.67
CA SER A 505 -16.48 -8.88 -31.93
C SER A 505 -15.00 -8.70 -32.30
N LYS A 506 -14.09 -9.17 -31.44
CA LYS A 506 -12.65 -9.05 -31.54
C LYS A 506 -11.94 -10.34 -31.99
N SER A 507 -12.68 -11.46 -32.08
CA SER A 507 -12.21 -12.74 -32.65
C SER A 507 -11.68 -12.58 -34.08
N ALA A 508 -10.64 -13.34 -34.47
CA ALA A 508 -10.01 -13.20 -35.81
C ALA A 508 -9.36 -14.50 -36.35
N ASP A 509 -8.94 -14.53 -37.62
CA ASP A 509 -8.09 -15.60 -38.19
C ASP A 509 -6.71 -15.10 -38.68
N ALA A 510 -5.69 -15.94 -38.52
CA ALA A 510 -4.28 -15.73 -38.82
C ALA A 510 -3.95 -15.72 -40.32
N ASP A 511 -4.65 -16.50 -41.14
CA ASP A 511 -4.27 -16.87 -42.49
C ASP A 511 -5.32 -16.34 -43.49
N PRO A 512 -5.62 -15.04 -43.49
CA PRO A 512 -6.92 -14.36 -44.73
C PRO A 512 -6.98 -14.87 -46.18
N PRO A 513 -8.14 -14.67 -46.83
CA PRO A 513 -9.37 -14.07 -46.29
C PRO A 513 -10.46 -15.13 -46.07
N ASP A 514 -10.64 -15.57 -44.82
CA ASP A 514 -11.64 -16.56 -44.40
C ASP A 514 -12.72 -15.95 -43.48
N GLU A 515 -13.96 -16.45 -43.55
CA GLU A 515 -15.14 -15.89 -42.85
C GLU A 515 -15.41 -16.64 -41.54
N LEU A 516 -15.04 -16.04 -40.40
CA LEU A 516 -15.27 -16.65 -39.08
C LEU A 516 -16.74 -16.99 -38.80
N ILE A 517 -16.98 -18.26 -38.45
CA ILE A 517 -18.28 -18.76 -37.99
C ILE A 517 -18.30 -18.81 -36.45
N TYR A 518 -19.10 -17.94 -35.83
CA TYR A 518 -19.25 -17.84 -34.38
C TYR A 518 -20.12 -18.98 -33.82
N THR A 519 -19.60 -19.74 -32.85
CA THR A 519 -20.36 -20.79 -32.14
C THR A 519 -20.33 -20.54 -30.63
N TRP A 520 -21.42 -19.97 -30.10
CA TRP A 520 -21.59 -19.74 -28.66
C TRP A 520 -22.19 -20.96 -27.94
N LYS A 521 -21.56 -21.37 -26.84
CA LYS A 521 -21.96 -22.53 -26.03
C LYS A 521 -21.91 -22.20 -24.54
N GLN A 522 -23.07 -22.10 -23.89
CA GLN A 522 -23.13 -21.94 -22.43
C GLN A 522 -22.48 -23.14 -21.72
N LEU A 523 -21.54 -22.85 -20.82
CA LEU A 523 -20.82 -23.82 -19.97
C LEU A 523 -21.45 -23.94 -18.59
N GLU A 524 -21.78 -22.81 -17.97
CA GLU A 524 -22.22 -22.73 -16.57
C GLU A 524 -23.40 -21.75 -16.40
N GLY A 525 -24.10 -21.91 -15.28
CA GLY A 525 -25.24 -21.09 -14.88
C GLY A 525 -26.60 -21.71 -15.23
N PRO A 526 -27.71 -21.05 -14.84
CA PRO A 526 -29.06 -21.39 -15.31
C PRO A 526 -29.15 -21.32 -16.84
N PRO A 527 -29.80 -22.27 -17.53
CA PRO A 527 -29.85 -22.28 -18.99
C PRO A 527 -30.68 -21.12 -19.54
N VAL A 528 -30.11 -20.37 -20.50
CA VAL A 528 -30.75 -19.19 -21.12
C VAL A 528 -31.05 -19.40 -22.61
N GLU A 529 -31.93 -18.56 -23.16
CA GLU A 529 -32.16 -18.45 -24.62
C GLU A 529 -31.34 -17.24 -25.12
N LEU A 530 -30.30 -17.50 -25.91
CA LEU A 530 -29.54 -16.47 -26.61
C LEU A 530 -30.34 -15.95 -27.81
N PHE A 531 -30.49 -14.64 -27.90
CA PHE A 531 -30.97 -13.96 -29.10
C PHE A 531 -29.77 -13.69 -30.03
N GLU A 532 -29.94 -13.97 -31.33
CA GLU A 532 -28.89 -13.89 -32.36
C GLU A 532 -27.63 -14.72 -32.04
N PRO A 533 -27.79 -16.03 -31.72
CA PRO A 533 -26.72 -16.91 -31.18
C PRO A 533 -25.57 -17.23 -32.14
N ASP A 534 -25.73 -16.93 -33.43
CA ASP A 534 -24.72 -17.13 -34.48
C ASP A 534 -23.98 -15.81 -34.83
N SER A 535 -24.13 -14.77 -34.00
CA SER A 535 -23.51 -13.45 -34.15
C SER A 535 -22.36 -13.22 -33.16
N ALA A 536 -21.59 -12.14 -33.34
CA ALA A 536 -20.57 -11.74 -32.37
C ALA A 536 -21.15 -11.15 -31.06
N THR A 537 -22.37 -10.60 -31.09
CA THR A 537 -22.97 -9.87 -29.96
C THR A 537 -24.35 -10.42 -29.53
N PRO A 538 -24.46 -11.72 -29.19
CA PRO A 538 -25.71 -12.30 -28.72
C PRO A 538 -26.10 -11.75 -27.34
N TYR A 539 -27.41 -11.64 -27.08
CA TYR A 539 -27.92 -11.15 -25.80
C TYR A 539 -28.94 -12.09 -25.17
N PHE A 540 -29.12 -11.98 -23.86
CA PHE A 540 -30.02 -12.83 -23.08
C PHE A 540 -30.58 -12.11 -21.84
N ARG A 541 -31.36 -12.84 -21.02
CA ARG A 541 -31.93 -12.35 -19.75
C ARG A 541 -31.43 -13.18 -18.58
N CYS A 542 -30.84 -12.51 -17.60
CA CYS A 542 -30.47 -13.08 -16.31
C CYS A 542 -31.70 -13.04 -15.40
N GLU A 543 -32.51 -14.10 -15.38
CA GLU A 543 -33.71 -14.18 -14.52
C GLU A 543 -33.38 -14.60 -13.06
N GLN A 544 -32.14 -15.01 -12.80
CA GLN A 544 -31.62 -15.45 -11.50
C GLN A 544 -30.21 -14.90 -11.28
N ALA A 545 -29.83 -14.65 -10.02
CA ALA A 545 -28.46 -14.29 -9.65
C ALA A 545 -27.51 -15.50 -9.75
N GLY A 546 -26.23 -15.23 -9.99
CA GLY A 546 -25.18 -16.23 -10.17
C GLY A 546 -24.33 -16.00 -11.43
N ILE A 547 -23.32 -16.85 -11.62
CA ILE A 547 -22.39 -16.80 -12.76
C ILE A 547 -23.00 -17.53 -13.97
N TYR A 548 -22.92 -16.90 -15.14
CA TYR A 548 -23.24 -17.46 -16.44
C TYR A 548 -21.97 -17.44 -17.29
N ALA A 549 -21.41 -18.61 -17.60
CA ALA A 549 -20.19 -18.72 -18.41
C ALA A 549 -20.52 -19.21 -19.82
N PHE A 550 -19.94 -18.59 -20.85
CA PHE A 550 -20.16 -18.92 -22.25
C PHE A 550 -18.83 -19.13 -22.96
N GLU A 551 -18.69 -20.28 -23.59
CA GLU A 551 -17.62 -20.61 -24.51
C GLU A 551 -17.93 -20.02 -25.89
N LEU A 552 -16.96 -19.36 -26.50
CA LEU A 552 -16.95 -19.07 -27.93
C LEU A 552 -15.91 -19.97 -28.61
N THR A 553 -16.26 -20.52 -29.76
CA THR A 553 -15.30 -21.05 -30.73
C THR A 553 -15.58 -20.40 -32.08
N VAL A 554 -14.53 -20.03 -32.79
CA VAL A 554 -14.63 -19.51 -34.16
C VAL A 554 -13.90 -20.45 -35.13
N HIS A 555 -14.34 -20.49 -36.38
CA HIS A 555 -13.78 -21.37 -37.42
C HIS A 555 -13.63 -20.57 -38.70
N ASP A 556 -12.44 -20.60 -39.30
CA ASP A 556 -12.00 -19.88 -40.51
C ASP A 556 -12.69 -20.41 -41.80
N GLY A 557 -12.58 -21.72 -42.03
CA GLY A 557 -12.82 -22.40 -43.30
C GLY A 557 -12.03 -23.71 -43.42
N PHE A 558 -10.96 -23.88 -42.63
CA PHE A 558 -10.04 -25.02 -42.62
C PHE A 558 -9.86 -25.72 -41.26
N VAL A 559 -9.93 -25.01 -40.12
CA VAL A 559 -9.75 -25.56 -38.76
C VAL A 559 -10.45 -24.72 -37.66
N ASP A 560 -10.93 -25.37 -36.60
CA ASP A 560 -11.49 -24.69 -35.42
C ASP A 560 -10.40 -23.90 -34.65
N SER A 561 -10.73 -22.72 -34.11
CA SER A 561 -9.92 -22.03 -33.09
C SER A 561 -9.77 -22.89 -31.82
N GLU A 562 -8.81 -22.57 -30.95
CA GLU A 562 -9.00 -22.95 -29.54
C GLU A 562 -10.15 -22.08 -28.95
N PRO A 563 -10.92 -22.60 -27.97
CA PRO A 563 -12.08 -21.90 -27.44
C PRO A 563 -11.71 -20.86 -26.35
N ASP A 564 -12.45 -19.75 -26.30
CA ASP A 564 -12.36 -18.73 -25.25
C ASP A 564 -13.65 -18.67 -24.39
N VAL A 565 -13.62 -18.09 -23.18
CA VAL A 565 -14.71 -18.15 -22.19
C VAL A 565 -14.93 -16.84 -21.41
N VAL A 566 -16.03 -16.15 -21.71
CA VAL A 566 -16.55 -15.01 -20.93
C VAL A 566 -17.44 -15.44 -19.76
N LYS A 567 -17.39 -14.72 -18.64
CA LYS A 567 -18.31 -14.87 -17.49
C LYS A 567 -19.10 -13.58 -17.23
N ILE A 568 -20.42 -13.73 -17.15
CA ILE A 568 -21.33 -12.69 -16.68
C ILE A 568 -21.79 -13.06 -15.27
N GLU A 569 -21.50 -12.23 -14.26
CA GLU A 569 -22.10 -12.38 -12.94
C GLU A 569 -23.38 -11.53 -12.87
N ALA A 570 -24.50 -12.18 -12.53
CA ALA A 570 -25.77 -11.51 -12.31
C ALA A 570 -26.02 -11.35 -10.79
N ALA A 571 -26.23 -10.13 -10.31
CA ALA A 571 -26.26 -9.79 -8.89
C ALA A 571 -27.45 -8.90 -8.47
N PRO A 572 -28.00 -9.04 -7.26
CA PRO A 572 -29.14 -8.25 -6.78
C PRO A 572 -28.71 -6.90 -6.17
N PHE A 573 -29.09 -5.79 -6.81
CA PHE A 573 -28.66 -4.43 -6.43
C PHE A 573 -29.57 -3.76 -5.38
N THR A 574 -29.00 -2.88 -4.55
CA THR A 574 -29.73 -1.87 -3.77
C THR A 574 -29.77 -0.57 -4.56
N ARG A 575 -30.88 0.16 -4.51
CA ARG A 575 -30.94 1.54 -5.00
C ARG A 575 -32.02 2.36 -4.28
N SER A 576 -31.58 3.17 -3.33
CA SER A 576 -32.35 4.27 -2.74
C SER A 576 -31.52 5.55 -2.82
N ALA A 577 -32.19 6.69 -2.97
CA ALA A 577 -31.58 8.01 -2.86
C ALA A 577 -32.57 8.96 -2.18
N GLU A 578 -32.20 9.50 -1.02
CA GLU A 578 -33.04 10.41 -0.23
C GLU A 578 -32.57 11.86 -0.46
N PRO A 579 -33.36 12.71 -1.14
CA PRO A 579 -32.95 14.06 -1.49
C PRO A 579 -33.04 15.03 -0.31
N PHE A 580 -32.07 15.94 -0.22
CA PHE A 580 -32.04 17.02 0.78
C PHE A 580 -31.61 18.35 0.14
N ALA A 581 -32.10 19.46 0.71
CA ALA A 581 -31.66 20.81 0.36
C ALA A 581 -30.71 21.33 1.44
N VAL A 582 -29.61 21.97 1.05
CA VAL A 582 -28.66 22.60 1.97
C VAL A 582 -29.08 24.06 2.24
N THR A 583 -29.42 24.79 1.19
CA THR A 583 -29.80 26.20 1.23
C THR A 583 -31.28 26.39 1.57
N GLN A 584 -31.60 27.25 2.55
CA GLN A 584 -32.97 27.43 3.06
C GLN A 584 -33.70 28.66 2.49
N ASP A 585 -32.97 29.66 1.99
CA ASP A 585 -33.55 30.91 1.48
C ASP A 585 -33.75 30.86 -0.04
N ALA A 586 -34.98 31.14 -0.48
CA ALA A 586 -35.41 30.97 -1.88
C ALA A 586 -35.15 32.18 -2.80
N ASP A 587 -34.65 33.29 -2.25
CA ASP A 587 -34.36 34.53 -2.97
C ASP A 587 -32.85 34.78 -3.17
N GLY A 588 -31.98 33.98 -2.54
CA GLY A 588 -30.51 34.06 -2.64
C GLY A 588 -29.92 33.19 -3.76
N TYR A 589 -28.63 33.39 -4.03
CA TYR A 589 -27.88 32.65 -5.06
C TYR A 589 -26.70 31.94 -4.43
N PHE A 590 -26.52 30.65 -4.73
CA PHE A 590 -25.55 29.78 -4.09
C PHE A 590 -24.80 28.90 -5.10
N PHE A 591 -23.50 28.70 -4.86
CA PHE A 591 -22.54 28.14 -5.81
C PHE A 591 -21.45 27.33 -5.12
N TYR A 592 -20.77 26.48 -5.90
CA TYR A 592 -19.57 25.73 -5.52
C TYR A 592 -19.73 24.95 -4.20
N PRO A 593 -20.61 23.94 -4.15
CA PRO A 593 -20.69 23.04 -3.03
C PRO A 593 -19.46 22.13 -2.99
N ALA A 594 -18.92 21.92 -1.80
CA ALA A 594 -17.96 20.86 -1.50
C ALA A 594 -18.40 20.15 -0.22
N VAL A 595 -18.24 18.83 -0.16
CA VAL A 595 -18.84 17.99 0.89
C VAL A 595 -17.81 17.10 1.59
N SER A 596 -17.91 17.00 2.92
CA SER A 596 -17.11 16.07 3.72
C SER A 596 -17.97 15.47 4.84
N GLY A 597 -18.35 14.20 4.68
CA GLY A 597 -19.08 13.37 5.67
C GLY A 597 -20.51 13.82 5.98
N THR A 598 -20.67 14.90 6.74
CA THR A 598 -21.96 15.54 7.05
C THR A 598 -22.00 17.04 6.77
N SER A 599 -20.83 17.66 6.54
CA SER A 599 -20.66 19.10 6.31
C SER A 599 -20.64 19.40 4.82
N VAL A 600 -21.31 20.48 4.41
CA VAL A 600 -21.25 21.04 3.05
C VAL A 600 -20.78 22.48 3.15
N ALA A 601 -19.61 22.78 2.60
CA ALA A 601 -19.13 24.15 2.37
C ALA A 601 -19.66 24.65 1.03
N TYR A 602 -19.99 25.94 0.93
CA TYR A 602 -20.47 26.57 -0.31
C TYR A 602 -20.34 28.09 -0.24
N VAL A 603 -20.58 28.79 -1.35
CA VAL A 603 -20.62 30.26 -1.42
C VAL A 603 -22.01 30.76 -1.75
N GLY A 604 -22.37 31.97 -1.29
CA GLY A 604 -23.58 32.65 -1.75
C GLY A 604 -23.68 34.14 -1.41
N PHE A 605 -24.79 34.76 -1.81
CA PHE A 605 -25.08 36.18 -1.60
C PHE A 605 -26.60 36.49 -1.66
N GLU A 606 -27.01 37.61 -1.05
CA GLU A 606 -28.42 38.04 -0.98
C GLU A 606 -28.93 38.84 -2.20
N ASP A 607 -28.11 39.70 -2.83
CA ASP A 607 -28.62 40.88 -3.58
C ASP A 607 -28.00 41.11 -4.99
N TYR A 608 -27.48 40.05 -5.64
CA TYR A 608 -26.74 40.09 -6.94
C TYR A 608 -25.53 41.06 -6.99
N ASP A 609 -25.00 41.50 -5.84
CA ASP A 609 -23.76 42.27 -5.76
C ASP A 609 -22.58 41.32 -5.50
N PRO A 610 -21.63 41.15 -6.44
CA PRO A 610 -20.52 40.24 -6.23
C PRO A 610 -19.50 40.70 -5.19
N SER A 611 -19.65 41.91 -4.63
CA SER A 611 -18.88 42.36 -3.45
C SER A 611 -19.43 41.89 -2.10
N SER A 612 -20.43 40.98 -2.10
CA SER A 612 -21.02 40.35 -0.91
C SER A 612 -21.03 38.81 -0.94
N TRP A 613 -20.11 38.18 -1.69
CA TRP A 613 -19.98 36.71 -1.70
C TRP A 613 -19.32 36.23 -0.40
N GLU A 614 -20.07 35.51 0.45
CA GLU A 614 -19.57 34.91 1.70
C GLU A 614 -19.37 33.40 1.54
N VAL A 615 -18.42 32.81 2.29
CA VAL A 615 -18.32 31.34 2.43
C VAL A 615 -19.21 30.90 3.57
N PHE A 616 -20.05 29.91 3.30
CA PHE A 616 -20.90 29.25 4.26
C PHE A 616 -20.46 27.81 4.45
N CYS A 617 -20.76 27.24 5.62
CA CYS A 617 -20.70 25.80 5.82
C CYS A 617 -21.85 25.34 6.70
N ALA A 618 -22.56 24.30 6.24
CA ALA A 618 -23.72 23.74 6.89
C ALA A 618 -23.50 22.25 7.20
N ASP A 619 -23.70 21.85 8.45
CA ASP A 619 -23.80 20.43 8.80
C ASP A 619 -25.24 19.95 8.60
N THR A 620 -25.39 18.99 7.68
CA THR A 620 -26.69 18.52 7.15
C THR A 620 -27.48 17.63 8.13
N GLN A 621 -26.93 17.30 9.30
CA GLN A 621 -27.59 16.48 10.33
C GLN A 621 -28.01 17.31 11.54
N THR A 622 -27.10 18.13 12.04
CA THR A 622 -27.29 18.96 13.23
C THR A 622 -28.01 20.27 12.91
N GLY A 623 -27.99 20.71 11.64
CA GLY A 623 -28.49 22.01 11.21
C GLY A 623 -27.61 23.16 11.70
N VAL A 624 -26.36 22.88 12.07
CA VAL A 624 -25.35 23.89 12.43
C VAL A 624 -24.90 24.62 11.16
N PHE A 625 -24.76 25.94 11.27
CA PHE A 625 -24.45 26.83 10.17
C PHE A 625 -23.37 27.82 10.59
N ARG A 626 -22.36 28.02 9.73
CA ARG A 626 -21.27 28.97 9.93
C ARG A 626 -21.04 29.81 8.67
N THR A 627 -20.53 31.02 8.87
CA THR A 627 -20.27 32.03 7.83
C THR A 627 -18.85 32.57 8.06
N PHE A 628 -18.08 32.70 6.98
CA PHE A 628 -16.72 33.24 7.00
C PHE A 628 -16.62 34.47 6.08
N ASP A 629 -16.65 35.65 6.67
CA ASP A 629 -16.34 36.94 6.01
C ASP A 629 -14.86 37.30 6.25
N THR A 630 -14.07 37.33 5.18
CA THR A 630 -12.62 37.59 5.25
C THR A 630 -12.06 38.43 4.09
N GLY A 631 -12.91 38.85 3.16
CA GLY A 631 -12.57 39.49 1.89
C GLY A 631 -13.82 39.74 1.05
N THR A 632 -13.72 40.61 0.04
CA THR A 632 -14.89 41.14 -0.70
C THR A 632 -15.48 40.20 -1.74
N VAL A 633 -14.72 39.24 -2.26
CA VAL A 633 -15.20 38.23 -3.21
C VAL A 633 -14.56 36.91 -2.80
N ASN A 634 -15.33 36.03 -2.15
CA ASN A 634 -14.86 34.70 -1.72
C ASN A 634 -15.41 33.64 -2.69
N THR A 635 -14.58 32.75 -3.22
CA THR A 635 -14.93 31.78 -4.28
C THR A 635 -14.34 30.40 -4.03
N LYS A 636 -14.93 29.37 -4.67
CA LYS A 636 -14.42 27.97 -4.73
C LYS A 636 -13.94 27.46 -3.35
N PRO A 637 -14.86 27.24 -2.39
CA PRO A 637 -14.50 26.58 -1.15
C PRO A 637 -14.32 25.07 -1.36
N LYS A 638 -13.34 24.47 -0.69
CA LYS A 638 -13.20 23.02 -0.50
C LYS A 638 -13.11 22.72 1.00
N ILE A 639 -13.52 21.52 1.40
CA ILE A 639 -13.63 21.13 2.81
C ILE A 639 -13.15 19.69 3.01
N ASP A 640 -12.37 19.48 4.05
CA ASP A 640 -12.14 18.13 4.59
C ASP A 640 -12.15 18.12 6.12
N GLY A 641 -12.86 17.17 6.72
CA GLY A 641 -13.07 17.02 8.16
C GLY A 641 -13.71 18.26 8.79
N SER A 642 -12.87 19.15 9.34
CA SER A 642 -13.28 20.48 9.81
C SER A 642 -12.56 21.66 9.14
N LEU A 643 -11.59 21.42 8.26
CA LEU A 643 -10.86 22.49 7.58
C LEU A 643 -11.61 22.91 6.31
N VAL A 644 -11.84 24.22 6.16
CA VAL A 644 -12.43 24.82 4.96
C VAL A 644 -11.42 25.79 4.36
N VAL A 645 -11.08 25.60 3.09
CA VAL A 645 -10.16 26.46 2.33
C VAL A 645 -10.87 27.12 1.16
N TRP A 646 -10.49 28.35 0.79
CA TRP A 646 -11.10 29.07 -0.31
C TRP A 646 -10.20 30.18 -0.86
N ALA A 647 -10.50 30.64 -2.07
CA ALA A 647 -9.86 31.79 -2.69
C ALA A 647 -10.64 33.09 -2.38
N SER A 648 -9.95 34.19 -2.07
CA SER A 648 -10.61 35.48 -1.86
C SER A 648 -9.78 36.69 -2.27
N GLY A 649 -10.43 37.68 -2.88
CA GLY A 649 -9.78 38.82 -3.53
C GLY A 649 -10.54 40.15 -3.43
N SER A 650 -9.88 41.22 -3.90
CA SER A 650 -10.42 42.59 -3.88
C SER A 650 -10.59 43.16 -5.30
N GLY A 651 -11.81 43.10 -5.83
CA GLY A 651 -12.16 43.62 -7.15
C GLY A 651 -13.66 43.69 -7.37
N SER A 652 -14.10 43.64 -8.62
CA SER A 652 -15.51 43.67 -9.02
C SER A 652 -15.81 42.63 -10.09
N TYR A 653 -17.10 42.41 -10.34
CA TYR A 653 -17.59 41.79 -11.58
C TYR A 653 -16.89 42.36 -12.83
N TYR A 654 -16.72 41.53 -13.86
CA TYR A 654 -16.16 41.88 -15.16
C TYR A 654 -14.72 42.47 -15.13
N ASN A 655 -13.84 41.99 -14.24
CA ASN A 655 -12.40 42.31 -14.25
C ASN A 655 -11.55 41.17 -13.67
N PRO A 656 -10.28 41.00 -14.11
CA PRO A 656 -9.30 40.17 -13.42
C PRO A 656 -9.02 40.62 -11.98
N ILE A 657 -8.86 39.67 -11.06
CA ILE A 657 -8.52 39.94 -9.66
C ILE A 657 -7.28 39.15 -9.21
N CYS A 658 -6.59 39.66 -8.19
CA CYS A 658 -5.59 38.87 -7.45
C CYS A 658 -6.26 38.25 -6.21
N THR A 659 -6.25 36.93 -6.12
CA THR A 659 -6.85 36.15 -5.02
C THR A 659 -5.78 35.60 -4.07
N SER A 660 -6.15 35.52 -2.79
CA SER A 660 -5.35 34.95 -1.70
C SER A 660 -5.98 33.63 -1.24
N VAL A 661 -5.18 32.71 -0.72
CA VAL A 661 -5.68 31.49 -0.06
C VAL A 661 -6.03 31.80 1.39
N TYR A 662 -7.23 31.41 1.79
CA TYR A 662 -7.74 31.46 3.15
C TYR A 662 -8.04 30.04 3.65
N LEU A 663 -7.95 29.86 4.97
CA LEU A 663 -8.22 28.60 5.68
C LEU A 663 -8.96 28.93 6.97
N ALA A 664 -10.02 28.19 7.28
CA ALA A 664 -10.73 28.25 8.55
C ALA A 664 -10.98 26.84 9.10
N ASP A 665 -11.17 26.75 10.42
CA ASP A 665 -11.55 25.53 11.10
C ASP A 665 -12.98 25.62 11.65
N MET A 666 -13.82 24.66 11.27
CA MET A 666 -15.21 24.52 11.68
C MET A 666 -15.38 24.17 13.16
N VAL A 667 -14.34 23.76 13.89
CA VAL A 667 -14.41 23.60 15.35
C VAL A 667 -14.34 24.97 16.03
N THR A 668 -13.18 25.62 15.91
CA THR A 668 -12.88 26.93 16.53
C THR A 668 -13.74 28.05 15.98
N GLY A 669 -14.05 28.05 14.68
CA GLY A 669 -14.63 29.18 13.97
C GLY A 669 -13.63 30.30 13.68
N GLU A 670 -12.33 30.06 13.83
CA GLU A 670 -11.28 31.01 13.46
C GLU A 670 -10.87 30.82 12.00
N SER A 671 -10.48 31.92 11.35
CA SER A 671 -10.08 31.98 9.93
C SER A 671 -8.79 32.77 9.75
N VAL A 672 -7.84 32.22 8.98
CA VAL A 672 -6.53 32.81 8.72
C VAL A 672 -6.29 33.00 7.22
N VAL A 673 -5.40 33.94 6.88
CA VAL A 673 -4.92 34.12 5.49
C VAL A 673 -3.67 33.27 5.32
N LEU A 674 -3.84 32.06 4.78
CA LEU A 674 -2.74 31.11 4.60
C LEU A 674 -1.73 31.61 3.56
N ARG A 675 -2.19 32.18 2.44
CA ARG A 675 -1.30 32.74 1.41
C ARG A 675 -1.85 34.04 0.82
N ARG A 676 -1.18 35.16 1.08
CA ARG A 676 -1.65 36.50 0.67
C ARG A 676 -1.15 36.88 -0.73
N ALA A 677 -2.08 37.30 -1.58
CA ALA A 677 -1.84 37.86 -2.91
C ALA A 677 -0.91 39.10 -2.91
N THR A 678 -0.32 39.40 -4.06
CA THR A 678 0.51 40.60 -4.26
C THR A 678 0.08 41.37 -5.52
N GLN A 679 0.87 42.37 -5.94
CA GLN A 679 0.65 43.08 -7.21
C GLN A 679 1.12 42.29 -8.44
N THR A 680 1.78 41.14 -8.26
CA THR A 680 2.36 40.32 -9.32
C THR A 680 2.18 38.81 -9.08
N GLU A 681 1.39 38.43 -8.08
CA GLU A 681 1.06 37.04 -7.75
C GLU A 681 -0.43 36.93 -7.40
N SER A 682 -1.08 35.93 -7.98
CA SER A 682 -2.47 35.53 -7.67
C SER A 682 -2.50 34.03 -7.35
N TYR A 683 -3.39 33.62 -6.45
CA TYR A 683 -3.51 32.25 -5.97
C TYR A 683 -4.94 31.71 -6.19
N GLY A 684 -5.08 30.54 -6.81
CA GLY A 684 -6.36 29.97 -7.24
C GLY A 684 -6.53 28.51 -6.83
N TYR A 685 -7.76 28.00 -6.91
CA TYR A 685 -8.14 26.60 -6.67
C TYR A 685 -7.48 25.95 -5.42
N PRO A 686 -7.66 26.52 -4.21
CA PRO A 686 -7.14 25.89 -3.01
C PRO A 686 -7.99 24.68 -2.62
N ILE A 687 -7.35 23.52 -2.45
CA ILE A 687 -7.94 22.26 -1.98
C ILE A 687 -7.22 21.80 -0.72
N VAL A 688 -7.93 21.08 0.16
CA VAL A 688 -7.43 20.52 1.42
C VAL A 688 -7.71 19.03 1.50
N SER A 689 -6.70 18.26 1.91
CA SER A 689 -6.83 16.88 2.35
C SER A 689 -6.07 16.75 3.67
N GLY A 690 -6.76 16.33 4.73
CA GLY A 690 -6.18 16.16 6.05
C GLY A 690 -5.47 17.41 6.58
N ASN A 691 -4.14 17.35 6.63
CA ASN A 691 -3.26 18.42 7.12
C ASN A 691 -2.51 19.17 6.00
N LYS A 692 -2.77 18.88 4.71
CA LYS A 692 -2.12 19.56 3.57
C LYS A 692 -3.12 20.36 2.76
N VAL A 693 -2.70 21.56 2.35
CA VAL A 693 -3.45 22.46 1.48
C VAL A 693 -2.63 22.76 0.24
N VAL A 694 -3.21 22.62 -0.95
CA VAL A 694 -2.55 22.82 -2.25
C VAL A 694 -3.34 23.82 -3.08
N TRP A 695 -2.68 24.61 -3.93
CA TRP A 695 -3.27 25.68 -4.76
C TRP A 695 -2.41 26.01 -5.99
N LEU A 696 -3.03 26.62 -7.00
CA LEU A 696 -2.33 27.24 -8.14
C LEU A 696 -1.73 28.60 -7.74
N ARG A 697 -0.54 28.94 -8.24
CA ARG A 697 0.14 30.24 -8.06
C ARG A 697 0.54 30.81 -9.42
N HIS A 698 -0.11 31.89 -9.87
CA HIS A 698 0.27 32.60 -11.09
C HIS A 698 1.40 33.60 -10.84
N ARG A 699 2.34 33.72 -11.79
CA ARG A 699 3.49 34.66 -11.78
C ARG A 699 3.23 35.88 -12.69
N GLU A 700 3.93 36.99 -12.42
CA GLU A 700 3.97 38.24 -13.20
C GLU A 700 2.61 38.88 -13.60
N VAL A 701 1.56 38.57 -12.85
CA VAL A 701 0.15 38.92 -13.14
C VAL A 701 -0.10 40.42 -13.39
N ASP A 702 -0.69 40.77 -14.54
CA ASP A 702 -1.08 42.14 -14.92
C ASP A 702 -2.62 42.31 -14.95
N THR A 703 -3.22 42.63 -13.81
CA THR A 703 -4.67 42.89 -13.70
C THR A 703 -5.16 44.13 -14.47
N SER A 704 -4.26 44.88 -15.13
CA SER A 704 -4.63 45.98 -16.02
C SER A 704 -4.71 45.58 -17.50
N ASN A 705 -4.38 44.33 -17.82
CA ASN A 705 -4.33 43.80 -19.18
C ASN A 705 -4.75 42.32 -19.24
N GLU A 706 -6.07 42.11 -19.38
CA GLU A 706 -6.76 40.81 -19.52
C GLU A 706 -6.00 39.76 -20.34
N THR A 707 -5.55 40.11 -21.55
CA THR A 707 -4.83 39.18 -22.44
C THR A 707 -3.52 38.68 -21.82
N ARG A 708 -2.81 39.52 -21.06
CA ARG A 708 -1.59 39.11 -20.34
C ARG A 708 -1.86 38.30 -19.08
N TYR A 709 -3.01 38.52 -18.44
CA TYR A 709 -3.44 37.67 -17.33
C TYR A 709 -3.66 36.24 -17.85
N LEU A 710 -4.35 36.09 -18.99
CA LEU A 710 -4.55 34.79 -19.64
C LEU A 710 -3.24 34.13 -20.10
N GLU A 711 -2.25 34.93 -20.55
CA GLU A 711 -0.90 34.46 -20.90
C GLU A 711 0.01 34.14 -19.66
N SER A 712 -0.49 34.24 -18.42
CA SER A 712 0.33 34.08 -17.20
C SER A 712 0.48 32.61 -16.77
N THR A 713 1.72 32.12 -16.70
CA THR A 713 2.05 30.76 -16.21
C THR A 713 1.70 30.56 -14.73
N TYR A 714 1.43 29.31 -14.34
CA TYR A 714 1.23 28.93 -12.94
C TYR A 714 2.17 27.82 -12.42
N ASP A 715 2.43 27.88 -11.11
CA ASP A 715 3.02 26.80 -10.30
C ASP A 715 1.91 26.05 -9.57
N ILE A 716 2.19 24.81 -9.17
CA ILE A 716 1.44 24.10 -8.12
C ILE A 716 2.22 24.25 -6.80
N CYS A 717 1.57 24.84 -5.79
CA CYS A 717 2.16 25.15 -4.49
C CYS A 717 1.28 24.63 -3.35
N GLY A 718 1.84 24.49 -2.14
CA GLY A 718 1.05 24.12 -0.98
C GLY A 718 1.65 24.53 0.36
N ALA A 719 0.97 24.13 1.43
CA ALA A 719 1.49 24.14 2.78
C ALA A 719 0.96 22.95 3.60
N ASP A 720 1.83 22.36 4.41
CA ASP A 720 1.43 21.53 5.53
C ASP A 720 1.02 22.44 6.69
N VAL A 721 -0.19 22.25 7.20
CA VAL A 721 -0.84 23.06 8.23
C VAL A 721 -1.01 22.32 9.56
N THR A 722 -0.22 21.26 9.79
CA THR A 722 -0.18 20.52 11.07
C THR A 722 0.03 21.45 12.27
N ASP A 723 0.97 22.41 12.15
CA ASP A 723 1.01 23.61 13.00
C ASP A 723 0.47 24.81 12.21
N LEU A 724 -0.79 25.15 12.43
CA LEU A 724 -1.48 26.29 11.80
C LEU A 724 -0.84 27.65 12.16
N ALA A 725 -0.06 27.74 13.26
CA ALA A 725 0.68 28.94 13.61
C ALA A 725 2.02 29.06 12.87
N HIS A 726 2.59 27.94 12.39
CA HIS A 726 3.84 27.90 11.63
C HIS A 726 3.78 26.95 10.39
N PRO A 727 2.89 27.18 9.40
CA PRO A 727 2.75 26.28 8.26
C PRO A 727 4.03 26.10 7.44
N VAL A 728 4.27 24.87 6.97
CA VAL A 728 5.45 24.50 6.15
C VAL A 728 5.06 24.58 4.68
N TYR A 729 5.46 25.67 4.01
CA TYR A 729 5.16 25.90 2.59
C TYR A 729 6.08 25.10 1.67
N PHE A 730 5.52 24.53 0.62
CA PHE A 730 6.22 23.78 -0.43
C PHE A 730 5.76 24.18 -1.84
N THR A 731 6.54 23.77 -2.84
CA THR A 731 6.20 23.87 -4.26
C THR A 731 6.25 22.46 -4.84
N VAL A 732 5.16 22.03 -5.48
CA VAL A 732 5.06 20.71 -6.12
C VAL A 732 5.74 20.75 -7.48
N ALA A 733 5.40 21.74 -8.30
CA ALA A 733 5.97 21.95 -9.62
C ALA A 733 5.92 23.44 -10.02
N GLU A 734 6.90 23.92 -10.79
CA GLU A 734 6.98 25.32 -11.26
C GLU A 734 6.66 25.45 -12.75
N GLU A 735 5.99 26.55 -13.12
CA GLU A 735 5.73 26.96 -14.51
C GLU A 735 5.09 25.87 -15.41
N VAL A 736 4.23 25.03 -14.82
CA VAL A 736 3.67 23.83 -15.48
C VAL A 736 2.65 24.15 -16.57
N GLY A 737 1.74 25.10 -16.32
CA GLY A 737 0.56 25.35 -17.18
C GLY A 737 0.32 26.82 -17.50
N GLN A 738 -0.56 27.06 -18.47
CA GLN A 738 -0.86 28.38 -19.06
C GLN A 738 -2.35 28.46 -19.44
N GLY A 739 -2.93 29.66 -19.54
CA GLY A 739 -4.19 29.90 -20.27
C GLY A 739 -5.49 29.83 -19.47
N VAL A 740 -5.52 29.21 -18.28
CA VAL A 740 -6.73 29.01 -17.46
C VAL A 740 -6.44 29.22 -15.97
N PRO A 741 -7.43 29.54 -15.12
CA PRO A 741 -7.81 30.95 -14.94
C PRO A 741 -7.61 31.46 -13.50
N TYR A 742 -7.49 32.78 -13.30
CA TYR A 742 -8.66 33.51 -12.76
C TYR A 742 -8.91 34.95 -13.26
N PRO A 743 -9.26 35.15 -14.55
CA PRO A 743 -9.87 36.41 -15.00
C PRO A 743 -11.24 36.18 -15.68
N PHE A 744 -12.18 35.50 -15.03
CA PHE A 744 -13.54 35.39 -15.57
C PHE A 744 -14.30 36.71 -15.54
N ASP A 745 -14.95 37.03 -16.65
CA ASP A 745 -15.95 38.10 -16.71
C ASP A 745 -17.19 37.74 -15.86
N ASN A 746 -17.59 36.45 -15.86
CA ASN A 746 -18.65 35.90 -15.00
C ASN A 746 -18.13 34.81 -14.03
N TYR A 747 -18.23 35.09 -12.75
CA TYR A 747 -17.81 34.23 -11.64
C TYR A 747 -18.77 33.05 -11.37
N THR A 748 -19.95 32.99 -12.00
CA THR A 748 -20.96 31.94 -11.76
C THR A 748 -20.84 30.72 -12.67
N GLU A 749 -20.07 30.77 -13.76
CA GLU A 749 -20.03 29.69 -14.79
C GLU A 749 -18.80 28.78 -14.67
N ALA A 750 -17.88 29.07 -13.74
CA ALA A 750 -16.56 28.45 -13.63
C ALA A 750 -16.57 27.12 -12.83
N HIS A 751 -17.24 26.10 -13.36
CA HIS A 751 -17.32 24.80 -12.69
C HIS A 751 -15.99 24.01 -12.68
N GLU A 752 -15.10 24.22 -13.65
CA GLU A 752 -13.84 23.47 -13.81
C GLU A 752 -12.96 23.36 -12.55
N GLY A 753 -12.21 22.27 -12.44
CA GLY A 753 -11.19 21.97 -11.42
C GLY A 753 -9.80 21.82 -12.04
N PHE A 754 -8.76 22.31 -11.36
CA PHE A 754 -7.40 22.37 -11.91
C PHE A 754 -6.35 21.64 -11.07
N VAL A 755 -6.62 21.41 -9.79
CA VAL A 755 -5.76 20.66 -8.87
C VAL A 755 -6.66 20.03 -7.82
N ASP A 756 -6.30 18.82 -7.37
CA ASP A 756 -6.93 18.09 -6.27
C ASP A 756 -5.88 17.31 -5.47
N ILE A 757 -6.24 16.84 -4.27
CA ILE A 757 -5.33 16.11 -3.38
C ILE A 757 -6.08 15.11 -2.52
N CYS A 758 -5.59 13.86 -2.46
CA CYS A 758 -6.03 12.85 -1.50
C CYS A 758 -4.83 12.25 -0.76
N GLY A 759 -4.87 12.29 0.58
CA GLY A 759 -3.73 11.96 1.43
C GLY A 759 -2.52 12.84 1.08
N ASP A 760 -1.42 12.17 0.71
CA ASP A 760 -0.18 12.79 0.24
C ASP A 760 -0.08 12.89 -1.31
N THR A 761 -1.11 12.52 -2.07
CA THR A 761 -1.05 12.51 -3.54
C THR A 761 -1.81 13.69 -4.14
N VAL A 762 -1.12 14.53 -4.91
CA VAL A 762 -1.64 15.71 -5.61
C VAL A 762 -1.83 15.38 -7.08
N VAL A 763 -2.94 15.79 -7.69
CA VAL A 763 -3.19 15.69 -9.15
C VAL A 763 -3.54 17.06 -9.73
N TRP A 764 -3.17 17.36 -10.98
CA TRP A 764 -3.49 18.63 -11.64
C TRP A 764 -3.55 18.54 -13.17
N GLU A 765 -4.30 19.46 -13.78
CA GLU A 765 -4.25 19.75 -15.23
C GLU A 765 -3.01 20.60 -15.54
N ALA A 766 -2.31 20.35 -16.65
CA ALA A 766 -1.37 21.34 -17.19
C ALA A 766 -1.20 21.26 -18.73
N ASN A 767 -1.77 22.26 -19.42
CA ASN A 767 -1.80 22.41 -20.88
C ASN A 767 -2.62 21.34 -21.63
N GLY A 768 -3.57 20.70 -20.95
CA GLY A 768 -4.40 19.63 -21.48
C GLY A 768 -3.91 18.20 -21.18
N ASP A 769 -2.80 18.02 -20.47
CA ASP A 769 -2.40 16.74 -19.86
C ASP A 769 -2.85 16.69 -18.38
N ILE A 770 -2.97 15.50 -17.78
CA ILE A 770 -3.11 15.31 -16.33
C ILE A 770 -1.79 14.80 -15.72
N TYR A 771 -1.36 15.42 -14.62
CA TYR A 771 -0.14 15.08 -13.87
C TYR A 771 -0.44 14.74 -12.41
N GLY A 772 0.48 14.00 -11.79
CA GLY A 772 0.44 13.63 -10.37
C GLY A 772 1.76 13.89 -9.65
N ALA A 773 1.71 13.97 -8.32
CA ALA A 773 2.89 14.05 -7.45
C ALA A 773 2.64 13.51 -6.03
N ASP A 774 3.68 12.91 -5.45
CA ASP A 774 3.73 12.47 -4.04
C ASP A 774 4.36 13.58 -3.18
N VAL A 775 3.62 14.09 -2.20
CA VAL A 775 4.06 15.15 -1.26
C VAL A 775 4.30 14.65 0.17
N SER A 776 4.51 13.34 0.35
CA SER A 776 4.96 12.76 1.63
C SER A 776 6.38 13.24 1.99
N ASP A 777 7.31 13.23 1.03
CA ASP A 777 8.67 13.77 1.13
C ASP A 777 8.73 15.21 0.58
N LEU A 778 8.39 16.19 1.43
CA LEU A 778 8.46 17.62 1.10
C LEU A 778 9.88 18.14 0.75
N SER A 779 10.93 17.33 0.94
CA SER A 779 12.30 17.67 0.50
C SER A 779 12.57 17.29 -0.95
N ARG A 780 11.79 16.37 -1.53
CA ARG A 780 11.96 15.78 -2.86
C ARG A 780 10.64 15.18 -3.35
N ILE A 781 9.74 16.05 -3.80
CA ILE A 781 8.46 15.72 -4.44
C ILE A 781 8.72 15.19 -5.87
N PRO A 782 8.45 13.91 -6.19
CA PRO A 782 8.47 13.43 -7.56
C PRO A 782 7.19 13.84 -8.30
N VAL A 783 7.32 14.16 -9.59
CA VAL A 783 6.22 14.46 -10.51
C VAL A 783 6.15 13.39 -11.59
N PHE A 784 4.95 12.94 -11.93
CA PHE A 784 4.67 11.95 -12.96
C PHE A 784 3.47 12.39 -13.81
N ALA A 785 3.33 11.80 -14.99
CA ALA A 785 2.16 12.00 -15.85
C ALA A 785 1.11 10.91 -15.56
N ILE A 786 -0.17 11.30 -15.53
CA ILE A 786 -1.31 10.40 -15.35
C ILE A 786 -1.96 10.11 -16.70
N CYS A 787 -2.16 11.17 -17.51
CA CYS A 787 -2.69 11.06 -18.86
C CYS A 787 -2.02 12.13 -19.75
N THR A 788 -1.64 11.75 -20.97
CA THR A 788 -1.08 12.63 -22.02
C THR A 788 -1.68 12.27 -23.39
N ALA A 789 -3.00 12.04 -23.40
CA ALA A 789 -3.73 11.64 -24.60
C ALA A 789 -3.85 12.82 -25.58
N ALA A 790 -4.15 12.53 -26.85
CA ALA A 790 -4.39 13.59 -27.83
C ALA A 790 -5.70 14.34 -27.52
N GLU A 791 -5.73 15.64 -27.84
CA GLU A 791 -6.72 16.63 -27.39
C GLU A 791 -6.63 16.94 -25.87
N ARG A 792 -7.64 17.57 -25.25
CA ARG A 792 -7.56 18.14 -23.89
C ARG A 792 -8.08 17.17 -22.83
N GLN A 793 -7.35 17.03 -21.72
CA GLN A 793 -7.82 16.49 -20.45
C GLN A 793 -7.88 17.61 -19.39
N TYR A 794 -8.91 17.61 -18.53
CA TYR A 794 -9.13 18.61 -17.49
C TYR A 794 -10.12 18.12 -16.42
N ASP A 795 -10.41 18.92 -15.39
CA ASP A 795 -11.24 18.54 -14.24
C ASP A 795 -10.79 17.24 -13.52
N PRO A 796 -9.50 17.09 -13.12
CA PRO A 796 -9.06 15.94 -12.35
C PRO A 796 -9.56 15.99 -10.90
N ALA A 797 -10.05 14.85 -10.40
CA ALA A 797 -10.39 14.59 -9.00
C ALA A 797 -9.78 13.26 -8.54
N ILE A 798 -9.47 13.11 -7.25
CA ILE A 798 -8.77 11.93 -6.69
C ILE A 798 -9.37 11.44 -5.35
N SER A 799 -9.54 10.13 -5.21
CA SER A 799 -9.78 9.46 -3.92
C SER A 799 -9.02 8.13 -3.85
N GLY A 800 -8.22 7.97 -2.79
CA GLY A 800 -7.26 6.86 -2.68
C GLY A 800 -6.23 6.90 -3.81
N ASN A 801 -6.10 5.78 -4.54
CA ASN A 801 -5.34 5.69 -5.79
C ASN A 801 -6.19 5.90 -7.06
N LEU A 802 -7.48 6.27 -6.92
CA LEU A 802 -8.40 6.42 -8.04
C LEU A 802 -8.50 7.88 -8.46
N VAL A 803 -8.12 8.17 -9.70
CA VAL A 803 -8.22 9.50 -10.33
C VAL A 803 -9.30 9.45 -11.40
N VAL A 804 -10.09 10.52 -11.55
CA VAL A 804 -11.05 10.70 -12.66
C VAL A 804 -10.89 12.07 -13.28
N TRP A 805 -11.17 12.22 -14.57
CA TRP A 805 -11.10 13.50 -15.28
C TRP A 805 -12.06 13.57 -16.47
N THR A 806 -12.25 14.77 -16.99
CA THR A 806 -12.99 15.05 -18.24
C THR A 806 -12.02 15.06 -19.43
N ASP A 807 -12.36 14.35 -20.51
CA ASP A 807 -11.44 14.03 -21.60
C ASP A 807 -12.05 14.29 -22.99
N GLU A 808 -11.34 15.04 -23.86
CA GLU A 808 -11.80 15.38 -25.21
C GLU A 808 -11.30 14.40 -26.30
N ARG A 809 -10.67 13.26 -25.95
CA ARG A 809 -10.05 12.33 -26.93
C ARG A 809 -11.00 11.72 -27.98
N ASN A 810 -12.29 11.56 -27.66
CA ASN A 810 -13.28 10.94 -28.56
C ASN A 810 -14.23 11.95 -29.22
N ASP A 811 -14.82 12.88 -28.46
CA ASP A 811 -15.66 13.95 -29.03
C ASP A 811 -15.46 15.36 -28.43
N ILE A 812 -16.15 15.70 -27.34
CA ILE A 812 -16.25 17.04 -26.73
C ILE A 812 -16.41 16.99 -25.20
N GLY A 813 -16.18 15.81 -24.61
CA GLY A 813 -16.04 15.57 -23.17
C GLY A 813 -16.65 14.25 -22.75
N ASP A 814 -15.83 13.22 -22.56
CA ASP A 814 -16.16 11.95 -21.88
C ASP A 814 -15.56 11.93 -20.46
N ILE A 815 -15.97 10.99 -19.60
CA ILE A 815 -15.25 10.72 -18.34
C ILE A 815 -14.34 9.50 -18.48
N TYR A 816 -13.07 9.71 -18.15
CA TYR A 816 -12.04 8.68 -17.97
C TYR A 816 -11.60 8.64 -16.51
N GLY A 817 -10.97 7.52 -16.12
CA GLY A 817 -10.33 7.39 -14.82
C GLY A 817 -9.04 6.59 -14.91
N ALA A 818 -8.26 6.56 -13.83
CA ALA A 818 -7.07 5.74 -13.71
C ALA A 818 -6.82 5.28 -12.28
N ASP A 819 -6.19 4.11 -12.13
CA ASP A 819 -5.48 3.74 -10.91
C ASP A 819 -4.01 4.21 -11.01
N ILE A 820 -3.55 4.97 -10.01
CA ILE A 820 -2.19 5.53 -9.92
C ILE A 820 -1.32 4.85 -8.84
N SER A 821 -1.69 3.66 -8.36
CA SER A 821 -0.99 2.93 -7.28
C SER A 821 0.44 2.47 -7.64
N ASP A 822 0.80 2.42 -8.92
CA ASP A 822 2.17 2.68 -9.38
C ASP A 822 2.18 3.97 -10.25
N PRO A 823 2.71 5.09 -9.72
CA PRO A 823 2.90 6.34 -10.47
C PRO A 823 3.71 6.26 -11.77
N ASN A 824 4.43 5.15 -12.02
CA ASN A 824 5.16 4.91 -13.26
C ASN A 824 4.31 4.16 -14.30
N HIS A 825 3.25 3.48 -13.88
CA HIS A 825 2.44 2.56 -14.67
C HIS A 825 0.94 2.77 -14.43
N VAL A 826 0.54 4.04 -14.52
CA VAL A 826 -0.85 4.50 -14.39
C VAL A 826 -1.77 3.71 -15.32
N ARG A 827 -2.85 3.16 -14.75
CA ARG A 827 -3.81 2.26 -15.40
C ARG A 827 -5.09 3.02 -15.75
N GLU A 828 -5.13 3.65 -16.92
CA GLU A 828 -6.35 4.31 -17.45
C GLU A 828 -7.50 3.32 -17.69
N PHE A 829 -8.75 3.76 -17.55
CA PHE A 829 -9.97 3.02 -17.88
C PHE A 829 -11.13 3.96 -18.24
N GLU A 830 -12.10 3.46 -19.00
CA GLU A 830 -13.29 4.22 -19.41
C GLU A 830 -14.34 4.24 -18.30
N VAL A 831 -14.88 5.43 -17.98
CA VAL A 831 -15.94 5.59 -16.95
C VAL A 831 -17.28 5.83 -17.63
N ALA A 832 -17.34 6.79 -18.55
CA ALA A 832 -18.55 7.14 -19.28
C ALA A 832 -18.21 7.70 -20.66
N VAL A 833 -18.16 6.81 -21.66
CA VAL A 833 -17.94 7.13 -23.08
C VAL A 833 -19.28 7.03 -23.83
N GLU A 834 -19.97 8.15 -24.01
CA GLU A 834 -21.33 8.24 -24.54
C GLU A 834 -21.49 9.50 -25.40
N GLY A 835 -21.35 9.42 -26.73
CA GLY A 835 -21.31 10.59 -27.63
C GLY A 835 -22.30 11.73 -27.28
N GLY A 836 -21.76 12.84 -26.77
CA GLY A 836 -22.47 13.68 -25.81
C GLY A 836 -21.60 14.77 -25.18
N TRP A 837 -21.98 15.20 -23.98
CA TRP A 837 -21.17 16.02 -23.06
C TRP A 837 -21.24 15.31 -21.69
N GLN A 838 -20.11 14.89 -21.15
CA GLN A 838 -19.95 14.20 -19.88
C GLN A 838 -18.78 14.87 -19.16
N LEU A 839 -19.09 15.70 -18.17
CA LEU A 839 -18.19 16.73 -17.64
C LEU A 839 -18.19 16.72 -16.10
N GLN A 840 -17.19 17.36 -15.50
CA GLN A 840 -17.17 17.67 -14.06
C GLN A 840 -17.31 16.40 -13.20
N ALA A 841 -16.38 15.46 -13.39
CA ALA A 841 -16.32 14.26 -12.57
C ALA A 841 -15.78 14.56 -11.16
N ASP A 842 -16.31 13.84 -10.18
CA ASP A 842 -15.78 13.77 -8.82
C ASP A 842 -15.90 12.33 -8.30
N VAL A 843 -15.00 11.94 -7.38
CA VAL A 843 -14.80 10.54 -6.97
C VAL A 843 -14.61 10.41 -5.46
N ASP A 844 -15.27 9.41 -4.86
CA ASP A 844 -14.92 8.98 -3.51
C ASP A 844 -15.01 7.46 -3.30
N GLY A 845 -13.87 6.85 -2.94
CA GLY A 845 -13.69 5.41 -2.95
C GLY A 845 -14.12 4.82 -4.30
N PRO A 846 -15.06 3.85 -4.34
CA PRO A 846 -15.53 3.27 -5.60
C PRO A 846 -16.65 4.06 -6.29
N THR A 847 -17.09 5.22 -5.78
CA THR A 847 -18.21 5.99 -6.34
C THR A 847 -17.71 7.14 -7.20
N ILE A 848 -18.20 7.23 -8.44
CA ILE A 848 -17.93 8.36 -9.35
C ILE A 848 -19.26 9.05 -9.69
N VAL A 849 -19.26 10.38 -9.65
CA VAL A 849 -20.38 11.23 -10.08
C VAL A 849 -19.91 12.19 -11.17
N TYR A 850 -20.80 12.54 -12.11
CA TYR A 850 -20.49 13.45 -13.22
C TYR A 850 -21.77 14.08 -13.81
N SER A 851 -21.63 15.15 -14.59
CA SER A 851 -22.76 15.80 -15.29
C SER A 851 -22.82 15.39 -16.76
N SER A 852 -23.95 14.84 -17.19
CA SER A 852 -24.21 14.39 -18.57
C SER A 852 -25.16 15.37 -19.27
N GLY A 853 -24.59 16.33 -19.99
CA GLY A 853 -25.26 17.47 -20.64
C GLY A 853 -24.46 18.75 -20.50
N ASP A 854 -25.12 19.91 -20.55
CA ASP A 854 -24.43 21.19 -20.39
C ASP A 854 -23.91 21.42 -18.96
N THR A 855 -22.90 22.28 -18.83
CA THR A 855 -22.14 22.55 -17.59
C THR A 855 -22.95 23.11 -16.43
N TRP A 856 -24.24 23.38 -16.61
CA TRP A 856 -25.14 24.02 -15.63
C TRP A 856 -26.44 23.25 -15.37
N SER A 857 -26.89 22.47 -16.33
CA SER A 857 -28.20 21.80 -16.34
C SER A 857 -28.18 20.43 -17.03
N GLY A 858 -27.00 19.81 -17.12
CA GLY A 858 -26.84 18.39 -17.43
C GLY A 858 -27.50 17.48 -16.39
N ASN A 859 -27.65 16.20 -16.75
CA ASN A 859 -28.18 15.16 -15.86
C ASN A 859 -27.05 14.71 -14.93
N ILE A 860 -27.22 14.81 -13.61
CA ILE A 860 -26.25 14.23 -12.69
C ILE A 860 -26.34 12.70 -12.80
N ARG A 861 -25.22 12.07 -13.14
CA ARG A 861 -25.04 10.63 -13.27
C ARG A 861 -24.24 10.10 -12.08
N MET A 862 -24.32 8.79 -11.90
CA MET A 862 -23.45 8.05 -10.99
C MET A 862 -23.12 6.70 -11.61
N CYS A 863 -21.89 6.25 -11.44
CA CYS A 863 -21.51 4.85 -11.57
C CYS A 863 -20.66 4.43 -10.37
N CYS A 864 -20.41 3.12 -10.28
CA CYS A 864 -19.54 2.55 -9.26
C CYS A 864 -18.51 1.64 -9.90
N VAL A 865 -17.26 1.77 -9.50
CA VAL A 865 -16.14 0.92 -9.91
C VAL A 865 -16.18 -0.37 -9.09
N THR A 866 -15.98 -1.53 -9.72
CA THR A 866 -15.78 -2.83 -9.03
C THR A 866 -14.33 -3.01 -8.60
N ARG A 867 -14.05 -4.01 -7.76
CA ARG A 867 -12.65 -4.28 -7.35
C ARG A 867 -11.73 -4.67 -8.52
N GLU A 868 -12.30 -5.10 -9.64
CA GLU A 868 -11.57 -5.41 -10.89
C GLU A 868 -11.61 -4.25 -11.92
N TYR A 869 -11.99 -3.04 -11.48
CA TYR A 869 -12.08 -1.79 -12.24
C TYR A 869 -13.17 -1.75 -13.34
N GLY A 870 -14.05 -2.75 -13.40
CA GLY A 870 -15.24 -2.72 -14.27
C GLY A 870 -16.34 -1.80 -13.73
N ILE A 871 -16.98 -1.05 -14.62
CA ILE A 871 -18.02 -0.06 -14.28
C ILE A 871 -19.40 -0.69 -14.05
N VAL A 872 -20.11 -0.20 -13.03
CA VAL A 872 -21.49 -0.54 -12.67
C VAL A 872 -22.33 0.75 -12.67
N ASP A 873 -23.08 0.98 -13.75
CA ASP A 873 -23.96 2.14 -13.89
C ASP A 873 -25.07 2.19 -12.85
N PHE A 874 -25.37 3.40 -12.35
CA PHE A 874 -26.54 3.62 -11.51
C PHE A 874 -27.33 4.90 -11.88
N TYR A 875 -28.51 4.69 -12.47
CA TYR A 875 -29.45 5.78 -12.75
C TYR A 875 -30.12 6.31 -11.47
N LEU A 876 -29.75 7.54 -11.10
CA LEU A 876 -30.33 8.27 -9.98
C LEU A 876 -31.85 8.52 -10.17
N PRO A 877 -32.69 8.42 -9.12
CA PRO A 877 -34.14 8.64 -9.21
C PRO A 877 -34.53 10.03 -9.73
N ASP A 878 -35.64 10.08 -10.47
CA ASP A 878 -36.23 11.29 -11.07
C ASP A 878 -35.33 12.09 -12.04
N TYR A 879 -34.14 11.59 -12.40
CA TYR A 879 -33.14 12.26 -13.24
C TYR A 879 -32.74 13.65 -12.69
N PRO A 880 -31.88 13.73 -11.65
CA PRO A 880 -31.42 15.00 -11.11
C PRO A 880 -30.69 15.82 -12.18
N TYR A 881 -30.93 17.14 -12.18
CA TYR A 881 -30.31 18.09 -13.12
C TYR A 881 -29.44 19.11 -12.36
N GLY A 882 -28.35 19.59 -12.98
CA GLY A 882 -27.55 20.70 -12.48
C GLY A 882 -26.11 20.73 -13.00
N GLY A 883 -25.22 21.34 -12.21
CA GLY A 883 -23.78 21.43 -12.48
C GLY A 883 -22.95 21.39 -11.19
N GLY A 884 -21.68 20.97 -11.33
CA GLY A 884 -20.74 20.74 -10.23
C GLY A 884 -21.22 19.73 -9.20
N PRO A 885 -21.37 18.45 -9.57
CA PRO A 885 -21.57 17.39 -8.59
C PRO A 885 -20.28 17.11 -7.82
N GLU A 886 -20.37 17.06 -6.49
CA GLU A 886 -19.30 16.59 -5.61
C GLU A 886 -19.81 15.50 -4.66
N VAL A 887 -18.95 14.56 -4.28
CA VAL A 887 -19.27 13.34 -3.53
C VAL A 887 -18.40 13.16 -2.28
N SER A 888 -19.00 12.66 -1.20
CA SER A 888 -18.28 12.21 -0.01
C SER A 888 -18.98 11.01 0.61
N GLY A 889 -18.36 9.83 0.47
CA GLY A 889 -18.95 8.52 0.73
C GLY A 889 -20.33 8.40 0.09
N SER A 890 -21.35 8.14 0.91
CA SER A 890 -22.74 8.02 0.44
C SER A 890 -23.50 9.35 0.29
N THR A 891 -22.82 10.49 0.14
CA THR A 891 -23.44 11.83 0.06
C THR A 891 -23.01 12.55 -1.20
N ILE A 892 -23.95 13.00 -2.03
CA ILE A 892 -23.68 13.71 -3.29
C ILE A 892 -24.38 15.07 -3.25
N THR A 893 -23.70 16.15 -3.65
CA THR A 893 -24.23 17.52 -3.66
C THR A 893 -23.93 18.24 -4.97
N TRP A 894 -24.83 19.11 -5.45
CA TRP A 894 -24.63 19.89 -6.68
C TRP A 894 -25.42 21.21 -6.69
N VAL A 895 -25.11 22.08 -7.67
CA VAL A 895 -25.85 23.34 -7.90
C VAL A 895 -27.08 23.06 -8.77
N TYR A 896 -28.26 23.47 -8.31
CA TYR A 896 -29.49 23.44 -9.12
C TYR A 896 -30.32 24.71 -8.91
N SER A 897 -30.67 25.40 -10.01
CA SER A 897 -31.52 26.60 -10.00
C SER A 897 -31.05 27.71 -9.02
N TYR A 898 -29.73 27.87 -8.87
CA TYR A 898 -29.04 28.77 -7.93
C TYR A 898 -29.17 28.41 -6.43
N GLY A 899 -29.64 27.20 -6.09
CA GLY A 899 -29.55 26.63 -4.74
C GLY A 899 -28.62 25.42 -4.69
N ILE A 900 -28.22 25.02 -3.47
CA ILE A 900 -27.45 23.78 -3.24
C ILE A 900 -28.38 22.68 -2.78
N THR A 901 -28.33 21.55 -3.48
CA THR A 901 -29.14 20.35 -3.23
C THR A 901 -28.23 19.12 -3.20
N GLY A 902 -28.73 18.00 -2.68
CA GLY A 902 -28.00 16.73 -2.67
C GLY A 902 -28.89 15.51 -2.48
N ILE A 903 -28.27 14.33 -2.50
CA ILE A 903 -28.87 13.05 -2.14
C ILE A 903 -28.00 12.30 -1.13
N ARG A 904 -28.64 11.55 -0.24
CA ARG A 904 -28.01 10.48 0.53
C ARG A 904 -28.30 9.16 -0.17
N LEU A 905 -27.24 8.46 -0.54
CA LEU A 905 -27.28 7.24 -1.32
C LEU A 905 -27.37 5.99 -0.42
N ASP A 906 -28.14 5.00 -0.89
CA ASP A 906 -28.18 3.64 -0.34
C ASP A 906 -28.10 2.67 -1.54
N PHE A 907 -26.86 2.40 -1.96
CA PHE A 907 -26.51 1.61 -3.13
C PHE A 907 -25.55 0.47 -2.75
N GLY A 908 -25.63 -0.65 -3.48
CA GLY A 908 -24.69 -1.75 -3.33
C GLY A 908 -25.23 -3.07 -3.82
N TYR A 909 -24.35 -3.87 -4.43
CA TYR A 909 -24.63 -5.18 -4.99
C TYR A 909 -24.23 -6.32 -4.03
N SER A 910 -24.48 -7.57 -4.43
CA SER A 910 -24.09 -8.77 -3.69
C SER A 910 -23.59 -9.82 -4.66
N LEU A 911 -22.37 -10.30 -4.42
CA LEU A 911 -21.66 -11.26 -5.25
C LEU A 911 -21.74 -12.67 -4.67
N MET A 912 -21.43 -13.65 -5.52
CA MET A 912 -21.21 -15.05 -5.17
C MET A 912 -19.89 -15.24 -4.37
N SER A 913 -18.91 -14.38 -4.61
CA SER A 913 -17.61 -14.32 -3.93
C SER A 913 -17.09 -12.89 -3.86
N GLY A 914 -16.33 -12.55 -2.82
CA GLY A 914 -15.81 -11.21 -2.58
C GLY A 914 -15.12 -11.13 -1.20
N PRO A 915 -14.24 -10.15 -0.95
CA PRO A 915 -13.45 -10.06 0.27
C PRO A 915 -14.31 -9.86 1.53
N ILE A 916 -15.44 -9.16 1.41
CA ILE A 916 -16.31 -8.79 2.52
C ILE A 916 -17.52 -9.71 2.54
N LYS A 917 -17.90 -10.21 3.71
CA LYS A 917 -18.95 -11.21 3.84
C LYS A 917 -19.99 -10.81 4.87
N ASN A 918 -21.26 -10.73 4.48
CA ASN A 918 -22.35 -10.75 5.45
C ASN A 918 -22.48 -12.19 5.99
N ALA A 919 -22.00 -12.42 7.22
CA ALA A 919 -21.97 -13.72 7.87
C ALA A 919 -23.37 -14.22 8.28
N THR A 920 -24.37 -13.33 8.33
CA THR A 920 -25.76 -13.67 8.68
C THR A 920 -26.56 -14.12 7.44
N SER A 921 -26.42 -13.43 6.31
CA SER A 921 -27.09 -13.78 5.04
C SER A 921 -26.31 -14.83 4.23
N GLY A 922 -24.98 -14.83 4.36
CA GLY A 922 -24.06 -15.57 3.50
C GLY A 922 -23.66 -14.85 2.20
N SER A 923 -24.09 -13.60 1.97
CA SER A 923 -23.71 -12.83 0.77
C SER A 923 -22.29 -12.27 0.86
N HIS A 924 -21.64 -12.14 -0.29
CA HIS A 924 -20.32 -11.51 -0.42
C HIS A 924 -20.42 -10.16 -1.15
N HIS A 925 -19.43 -9.30 -0.94
CA HIS A 925 -19.38 -7.92 -1.44
C HIS A 925 -17.91 -7.51 -1.67
N ASP A 926 -17.69 -6.58 -2.61
CA ASP A 926 -16.38 -5.93 -2.82
C ASP A 926 -16.10 -4.83 -1.78
N TYR A 927 -17.13 -4.07 -1.41
CA TYR A 927 -17.04 -2.86 -0.60
C TYR A 927 -17.91 -2.91 0.66
N ILE A 928 -17.45 -2.25 1.72
CA ILE A 928 -18.05 -2.27 3.06
C ILE A 928 -19.39 -1.54 3.04
N GLN A 929 -19.47 -0.39 2.36
CA GLN A 929 -20.68 0.39 2.19
C GLN A 929 -21.75 -0.39 1.42
N HIS A 930 -21.36 -1.22 0.45
CA HIS A 930 -22.28 -2.10 -0.26
C HIS A 930 -22.82 -3.23 0.63
N ALA A 931 -21.98 -3.78 1.52
CA ALA A 931 -22.43 -4.73 2.53
C ALA A 931 -23.42 -4.07 3.51
N ILE A 932 -23.14 -2.85 3.99
CA ILE A 932 -24.05 -2.07 4.86
C ILE A 932 -25.37 -1.78 4.15
N ALA A 933 -25.33 -1.28 2.91
CA ALA A 933 -26.52 -0.99 2.10
C ALA A 933 -27.40 -2.22 1.89
N ARG A 934 -26.81 -3.42 1.80
CA ARG A 934 -27.55 -4.69 1.70
C ARG A 934 -28.00 -5.28 3.03
N ALA A 935 -27.30 -5.01 4.12
CA ALA A 935 -27.49 -5.66 5.43
C ALA A 935 -28.74 -5.19 6.20
N GLN A 936 -29.40 -6.12 6.89
CA GLN A 936 -30.57 -5.85 7.73
C GLN A 936 -30.16 -5.54 9.19
N ASP A 937 -31.05 -4.92 9.95
CA ASP A 937 -30.86 -4.74 11.40
C ASP A 937 -30.62 -6.10 12.10
N GLY A 938 -29.42 -6.28 12.67
CA GLY A 938 -28.95 -7.53 13.28
C GLY A 938 -27.98 -8.36 12.43
N ASP A 939 -27.66 -7.94 11.21
CA ASP A 939 -26.65 -8.61 10.37
C ASP A 939 -25.22 -8.35 10.87
N VAL A 940 -24.33 -9.32 10.61
CA VAL A 940 -22.90 -9.25 10.90
C VAL A 940 -22.12 -9.21 9.58
N ILE A 941 -21.40 -8.12 9.33
CA ILE A 941 -20.49 -7.92 8.21
C ILE A 941 -19.09 -8.27 8.70
N LEU A 942 -18.52 -9.34 8.13
CA LEU A 942 -17.25 -9.94 8.48
C LEU A 942 -16.20 -9.59 7.42
N LEU A 943 -15.10 -9.00 7.85
CA LEU A 943 -13.94 -8.66 7.03
C LEU A 943 -12.81 -9.68 7.27
N GLN A 944 -11.93 -9.82 6.29
CA GLN A 944 -10.66 -10.54 6.43
C GLN A 944 -9.50 -9.53 6.50
N PRO A 945 -8.32 -9.92 7.01
CA PRO A 945 -7.12 -9.12 6.90
C PRO A 945 -6.89 -8.59 5.47
N GLY A 946 -6.61 -7.29 5.39
CA GLY A 946 -6.54 -6.47 4.18
C GLY A 946 -6.55 -4.98 4.53
N VAL A 947 -6.20 -4.14 3.57
CA VAL A 947 -6.37 -2.68 3.64
C VAL A 947 -7.60 -2.31 2.82
N TYR A 948 -8.48 -1.48 3.39
CA TYR A 948 -9.74 -1.05 2.80
C TYR A 948 -9.75 0.48 2.73
N ASP A 949 -9.56 1.02 1.52
CA ASP A 949 -9.58 2.46 1.24
C ASP A 949 -11.02 2.90 0.92
N GLU A 950 -11.80 3.17 1.96
CA GLU A 950 -13.25 3.38 1.85
C GLU A 950 -13.82 4.18 3.04
N LYS A 951 -14.56 5.26 2.76
CA LYS A 951 -15.29 6.02 3.78
C LYS A 951 -16.59 5.30 4.17
N ILE A 952 -16.59 4.65 5.34
CA ILE A 952 -17.70 3.85 5.88
C ILE A 952 -18.75 4.74 6.53
N ARG A 953 -20.02 4.58 6.13
CA ARG A 953 -21.19 5.20 6.77
C ARG A 953 -22.23 4.15 7.18
N PHE A 954 -22.58 4.11 8.46
CA PHE A 954 -23.58 3.16 8.97
C PHE A 954 -25.02 3.47 8.52
N ALA A 955 -25.32 4.72 8.13
CA ALA A 955 -26.60 5.15 7.56
C ALA A 955 -27.83 4.72 8.42
N GLY A 956 -27.70 4.76 9.74
CA GLY A 956 -28.74 4.36 10.69
C GLY A 956 -28.96 2.84 10.83
N ARG A 957 -28.25 1.99 10.07
CA ARG A 957 -28.37 0.52 10.11
C ARG A 957 -27.81 -0.04 11.43
N LYS A 958 -28.50 -1.03 12.01
CA LYS A 958 -28.07 -1.73 13.24
C LYS A 958 -27.29 -2.98 12.92
N VAL A 959 -26.14 -2.79 12.29
CA VAL A 959 -25.25 -3.88 11.86
C VAL A 959 -24.03 -3.97 12.77
N THR A 960 -23.46 -5.16 12.87
CA THR A 960 -22.11 -5.35 13.40
C THR A 960 -21.14 -5.40 12.23
N ILE A 961 -20.12 -4.56 12.22
CA ILE A 961 -18.97 -4.67 11.32
C ILE A 961 -17.80 -5.19 12.16
N THR A 962 -17.19 -6.30 11.74
CA THR A 962 -16.14 -6.97 12.51
C THR A 962 -15.07 -7.65 11.63
N SER A 963 -13.82 -7.67 12.10
CA SER A 963 -12.75 -8.48 11.50
C SER A 963 -12.89 -9.97 11.89
N SER A 964 -11.99 -10.83 11.42
CA SER A 964 -12.06 -12.29 11.65
C SER A 964 -11.92 -12.71 13.11
N ASP A 965 -11.20 -11.93 13.91
CA ASP A 965 -11.08 -12.05 15.36
C ASP A 965 -10.75 -10.64 15.89
N PRO A 966 -11.69 -9.93 16.55
CA PRO A 966 -11.44 -8.57 17.00
C PRO A 966 -10.52 -8.50 18.23
N GLU A 967 -10.43 -9.56 19.03
CA GLU A 967 -9.64 -9.53 20.28
C GLU A 967 -8.14 -9.71 19.97
N ASP A 968 -7.78 -10.47 18.92
CA ASP A 968 -6.41 -10.65 18.42
C ASP A 968 -5.79 -9.35 17.82
N PRO A 969 -4.75 -8.75 18.44
CA PRO A 969 -4.11 -7.54 17.92
C PRO A 969 -3.46 -7.73 16.54
N ALA A 970 -3.00 -8.92 16.19
CA ALA A 970 -2.39 -9.19 14.89
C ALA A 970 -3.44 -9.20 13.76
N VAL A 971 -4.68 -9.61 14.06
CA VAL A 971 -5.80 -9.51 13.12
C VAL A 971 -6.23 -8.05 12.95
N ARG A 972 -6.28 -7.26 14.02
CA ARG A 972 -6.61 -5.82 13.93
C ARG A 972 -5.60 -5.04 13.11
N ALA A 973 -4.31 -5.16 13.45
CA ALA A 973 -3.20 -4.52 12.74
C ALA A 973 -3.13 -4.91 11.25
N ALA A 974 -3.66 -6.09 10.89
CA ALA A 974 -3.75 -6.55 9.52
C ALA A 974 -5.11 -6.27 8.86
N THR A 975 -6.10 -5.69 9.55
CA THR A 975 -7.43 -5.34 9.01
C THR A 975 -7.65 -3.83 9.14
N VAL A 976 -7.16 -3.08 8.15
CA VAL A 976 -6.98 -1.63 8.20
C VAL A 976 -8.06 -0.92 7.38
N ILE A 977 -8.75 0.05 7.98
CA ILE A 977 -9.54 1.06 7.25
C ILE A 977 -8.65 2.28 7.04
N ALA A 978 -8.53 2.73 5.79
CA ALA A 978 -7.66 3.82 5.38
C ALA A 978 -8.36 4.79 4.39
N GLY A 979 -7.67 5.87 4.05
CA GLY A 979 -8.13 6.91 3.12
C GLY A 979 -8.01 8.32 3.71
N ALA A 980 -8.47 9.33 2.97
CA ALA A 980 -8.57 10.71 3.47
C ALA A 980 -9.87 10.95 4.27
N GLY A 981 -9.98 12.08 4.96
CA GLY A 981 -11.25 12.55 5.53
C GLY A 981 -11.84 11.71 6.68
N PRO A 982 -13.17 11.78 6.93
CA PRO A 982 -13.82 11.04 8.02
C PRO A 982 -14.06 9.56 7.65
N LEU A 983 -13.20 8.65 8.12
CA LEU A 983 -13.18 7.25 7.67
C LEU A 983 -14.38 6.42 8.15
N VAL A 984 -14.77 6.51 9.42
CA VAL A 984 -15.92 5.75 9.96
C VAL A 984 -16.96 6.72 10.54
N THR A 985 -18.09 6.86 9.87
CA THR A 985 -19.13 7.85 10.19
C THR A 985 -20.42 7.22 10.72
N PHE A 986 -20.79 7.62 11.94
CA PHE A 986 -22.10 7.39 12.56
C PHE A 986 -22.83 8.72 12.67
N ALA A 987 -23.88 8.93 11.88
CA ALA A 987 -24.49 10.25 11.71
C ALA A 987 -26.01 10.28 11.45
N ASP A 988 -26.68 9.14 11.29
CA ASP A 988 -28.09 9.05 10.89
C ASP A 988 -28.99 8.46 12.00
N GLY A 989 -28.51 8.48 13.25
CA GLY A 989 -29.28 8.11 14.44
C GLY A 989 -28.96 6.72 15.00
N GLU A 990 -27.76 6.22 14.69
CA GLU A 990 -27.23 4.93 15.12
C GLU A 990 -27.23 4.79 16.65
N THR A 991 -27.41 3.56 17.11
CA THR A 991 -27.57 3.20 18.53
C THR A 991 -26.50 2.19 18.93
N ALA A 992 -26.46 1.77 20.19
CA ALA A 992 -25.50 0.76 20.66
C ALA A 992 -25.62 -0.60 19.93
N ASP A 993 -26.73 -0.82 19.21
CA ASP A 993 -26.97 -1.96 18.30
C ASP A 993 -26.15 -1.87 16.99
N SER A 994 -25.59 -0.70 16.67
CA SER A 994 -24.65 -0.45 15.58
C SER A 994 -23.22 -0.56 16.16
N LEU A 995 -22.50 -1.61 15.75
CA LEU A 995 -21.22 -2.02 16.34
C LEU A 995 -20.10 -2.02 15.29
N PHE A 996 -18.94 -1.46 15.63
CA PHE A 996 -17.72 -1.52 14.82
C PHE A 996 -16.57 -2.05 15.68
N THR A 997 -15.94 -3.17 15.28
CA THR A 997 -14.96 -3.84 16.17
C THR A 997 -13.90 -4.68 15.45
N GLY A 998 -12.64 -4.56 15.88
CA GLY A 998 -11.53 -5.39 15.39
C GLY A 998 -10.66 -4.78 14.29
N PHE A 999 -10.55 -3.45 14.21
CA PHE A 999 -9.93 -2.75 13.08
C PHE A 999 -8.84 -1.76 13.49
N THR A 1000 -7.77 -1.67 12.70
CA THR A 1000 -6.96 -0.44 12.65
C THR A 1000 -7.68 0.61 11.80
N VAL A 1001 -7.65 1.88 12.19
CA VAL A 1001 -8.28 2.99 11.43
C VAL A 1001 -7.31 4.16 11.37
N ALA A 1002 -6.77 4.45 10.17
CA ALA A 1002 -5.59 5.31 10.03
C ALA A 1002 -5.51 6.14 8.74
N GLY A 1003 -4.72 7.22 8.79
CA GLY A 1003 -4.49 8.15 7.66
C GLY A 1003 -5.59 9.21 7.45
N GLY A 1004 -6.76 9.00 8.04
CA GLY A 1004 -7.90 9.89 7.89
C GLY A 1004 -7.76 11.22 8.63
N THR A 1005 -8.66 12.15 8.29
CA THR A 1005 -8.81 13.42 9.00
C THR A 1005 -9.53 13.21 10.33
N PHE A 1006 -10.55 12.35 10.34
CA PHE A 1006 -11.06 11.73 11.56
C PHE A 1006 -11.11 10.21 11.36
N GLY A 1007 -10.52 9.45 12.27
CA GLY A 1007 -10.62 7.98 12.21
C GLY A 1007 -12.08 7.54 12.40
N ILE A 1008 -12.72 8.00 13.49
CA ILE A 1008 -14.14 7.73 13.75
C ILE A 1008 -14.89 9.02 14.10
N LEU A 1009 -15.92 9.34 13.30
CA LEU A 1009 -16.83 10.47 13.50
C LEU A 1009 -18.18 9.98 14.05
N CYS A 1010 -18.49 10.37 15.29
CA CYS A 1010 -19.80 10.20 15.91
C CYS A 1010 -20.54 11.54 15.94
N ASN A 1011 -21.53 11.75 15.06
CA ASN A 1011 -22.28 13.00 14.94
C ASN A 1011 -23.76 12.80 15.32
N GLY A 1012 -24.15 13.21 16.53
CA GLY A 1012 -25.50 12.97 17.10
C GLY A 1012 -25.85 11.50 17.42
N ALA A 1013 -25.03 10.55 16.99
CA ALA A 1013 -25.20 9.11 17.13
C ALA A 1013 -24.70 8.54 18.48
N LYS A 1014 -25.04 7.27 18.75
CA LYS A 1014 -24.68 6.55 19.99
C LYS A 1014 -24.17 5.11 19.72
N PRO A 1015 -23.16 4.91 18.86
CA PRO A 1015 -22.68 3.59 18.48
C PRO A 1015 -21.91 2.89 19.61
N THR A 1016 -21.67 1.58 19.40
CA THR A 1016 -20.66 0.83 20.15
C THR A 1016 -19.42 0.64 19.27
N ILE A 1017 -18.23 0.93 19.82
CA ILE A 1017 -16.93 0.75 19.18
C ILE A 1017 -16.09 -0.10 20.13
N SER A 1018 -15.43 -1.15 19.67
CA SER A 1018 -14.59 -1.97 20.56
C SER A 1018 -13.41 -2.62 19.88
N TYR A 1019 -12.30 -2.81 20.59
CA TYR A 1019 -11.09 -3.43 20.03
C TYR A 1019 -10.72 -2.82 18.67
N CYS A 1020 -10.43 -1.52 18.62
CA CYS A 1020 -9.94 -0.86 17.43
C CYS A 1020 -8.66 -0.09 17.75
N ASP A 1021 -7.72 -0.05 16.81
CA ASP A 1021 -6.44 0.62 16.97
C ASP A 1021 -6.48 1.87 16.06
N VAL A 1022 -6.94 2.99 16.63
CA VAL A 1022 -7.28 4.22 15.88
C VAL A 1022 -6.09 5.15 15.91
N MET A 1023 -5.32 5.19 14.81
CA MET A 1023 -3.97 5.76 14.81
C MET A 1023 -3.58 6.58 13.58
N ASP A 1024 -2.59 7.45 13.73
CA ASP A 1024 -2.04 8.31 12.66
C ASP A 1024 -3.10 9.13 11.86
N ASN A 1025 -4.24 9.44 12.48
CA ASN A 1025 -5.22 10.36 11.90
C ASN A 1025 -4.77 11.82 12.13
N CYS A 1026 -4.86 12.67 11.10
CA CYS A 1026 -4.21 13.98 11.09
C CYS A 1026 -4.92 15.05 11.95
N ALA A 1027 -6.16 14.79 12.37
CA ALA A 1027 -6.85 15.56 13.42
C ALA A 1027 -7.25 14.64 14.59
N ALA A 1028 -8.52 14.28 14.73
CA ALA A 1028 -8.99 13.50 15.88
C ALA A 1028 -9.09 12.00 15.55
N GLY A 1029 -8.49 11.12 16.37
CA GLY A 1029 -8.72 9.68 16.28
C GLY A 1029 -10.21 9.35 16.42
N ILE A 1030 -10.83 9.80 17.51
CA ILE A 1030 -12.30 9.75 17.68
C ILE A 1030 -12.88 11.16 17.89
N LYS A 1031 -13.72 11.59 16.94
CA LYS A 1031 -14.45 12.87 16.93
C LYS A 1031 -15.88 12.66 17.40
N VAL A 1032 -16.31 13.41 18.43
CA VAL A 1032 -17.66 13.31 19.01
C VAL A 1032 -18.38 14.66 18.93
N TRP A 1033 -19.42 14.72 18.10
CA TRP A 1033 -20.11 15.94 17.67
C TRP A 1033 -21.64 15.82 17.70
N GLY A 1034 -22.36 16.93 17.47
CA GLY A 1034 -23.82 16.95 17.28
C GLY A 1034 -24.71 16.61 18.50
N GLY A 1035 -24.12 16.32 19.65
CA GLY A 1035 -24.80 15.72 20.80
C GLY A 1035 -24.67 14.20 20.89
N ALA A 1036 -23.63 13.63 20.27
CA ALA A 1036 -23.35 12.19 20.31
C ALA A 1036 -22.96 11.68 21.71
N GLU A 1037 -23.18 10.38 21.91
CA GLU A 1037 -22.89 9.65 23.15
C GLU A 1037 -22.39 8.21 22.83
N PRO A 1038 -21.23 8.02 22.16
CA PRO A 1038 -20.68 6.70 21.88
C PRO A 1038 -20.24 5.93 23.14
N VAL A 1039 -20.21 4.61 23.01
CA VAL A 1039 -19.54 3.69 23.94
C VAL A 1039 -18.33 3.10 23.24
N VAL A 1040 -17.16 3.21 23.84
CA VAL A 1040 -15.87 2.76 23.29
C VAL A 1040 -15.17 1.86 24.31
N SER A 1041 -14.65 0.70 23.91
CA SER A 1041 -13.95 -0.19 24.85
C SER A 1041 -12.85 -1.05 24.28
N CYS A 1042 -11.76 -1.25 25.04
CA CYS A 1042 -10.61 -2.06 24.64
C CYS A 1042 -9.89 -1.58 23.36
N CYS A 1043 -10.00 -0.27 23.05
CA CYS A 1043 -9.35 0.34 21.88
C CYS A 1043 -8.00 0.98 22.27
N ASP A 1044 -7.01 0.95 21.37
CA ASP A 1044 -5.92 1.93 21.38
C ASP A 1044 -6.29 3.13 20.51
N ILE A 1045 -5.88 4.32 20.93
CA ILE A 1045 -6.15 5.60 20.28
C ILE A 1045 -4.86 6.39 20.33
N SER A 1046 -3.93 6.08 19.42
CA SER A 1046 -2.53 6.50 19.51
C SER A 1046 -1.99 7.19 18.26
N ALA A 1047 -0.86 7.90 18.35
CA ALA A 1047 -0.20 8.61 17.25
C ALA A 1047 -0.98 9.73 16.50
N ASN A 1048 -2.31 9.83 16.64
CA ASN A 1048 -3.14 10.88 16.02
C ASN A 1048 -2.71 12.29 16.46
N ARG A 1049 -3.21 13.35 15.81
CA ARG A 1049 -3.01 14.71 16.32
C ARG A 1049 -3.72 14.91 17.67
N ILE A 1050 -4.98 14.51 17.81
CA ILE A 1050 -5.73 14.49 19.07
C ILE A 1050 -6.30 13.07 19.22
N GLY A 1051 -6.20 12.45 20.40
CA GLY A 1051 -6.76 11.11 20.61
C GLY A 1051 -8.29 11.13 20.50
N MET A 1052 -8.93 11.90 21.36
CA MET A 1052 -10.39 12.07 21.41
C MET A 1052 -10.78 13.55 21.46
N GLU A 1053 -11.72 13.97 20.62
CA GLU A 1053 -12.12 15.37 20.50
C GLU A 1053 -13.65 15.55 20.59
N MET A 1054 -14.12 16.33 21.56
CA MET A 1054 -15.51 16.31 22.03
C MET A 1054 -16.12 17.71 22.26
N TRP A 1055 -15.66 18.75 21.54
CA TRP A 1055 -16.13 20.12 21.78
C TRP A 1055 -17.65 20.25 21.70
N ALA A 1056 -18.26 20.94 22.66
CA ALA A 1056 -19.68 21.27 22.64
C ALA A 1056 -19.93 22.43 21.67
N ASP A 1057 -20.83 22.27 20.70
CA ASP A 1057 -21.15 23.39 19.79
C ASP A 1057 -21.92 24.49 20.51
N VAL A 1058 -21.52 25.73 20.23
CA VAL A 1058 -22.02 26.97 20.82
C VAL A 1058 -22.49 27.97 19.76
N SER A 1059 -22.45 27.60 18.47
CA SER A 1059 -22.88 28.46 17.36
C SER A 1059 -24.37 28.84 17.45
N GLY A 1060 -25.21 27.89 17.86
CA GLY A 1060 -26.66 28.03 17.89
C GLY A 1060 -27.25 28.50 19.23
N ARG A 1061 -28.56 28.80 19.23
CA ARG A 1061 -29.34 29.13 20.44
C ARG A 1061 -29.49 27.96 21.44
N ARG A 1062 -29.02 26.76 21.08
CA ARG A 1062 -28.94 25.57 21.94
C ARG A 1062 -27.50 25.09 21.92
N ILE A 1063 -26.90 24.93 23.09
CA ILE A 1063 -25.59 24.30 23.22
C ILE A 1063 -25.79 22.79 23.07
N GLN A 1064 -25.23 22.19 22.03
CA GLN A 1064 -25.15 20.72 21.90
C GLN A 1064 -23.95 20.23 22.71
N ARG A 1065 -24.16 19.22 23.55
CA ARG A 1065 -23.13 18.69 24.46
C ARG A 1065 -22.81 17.26 24.09
N ASN A 1066 -21.53 17.00 23.86
CA ASN A 1066 -21.01 15.69 23.53
C ASN A 1066 -20.55 14.96 24.79
N TYR A 1067 -20.95 13.71 24.93
CA TYR A 1067 -20.57 12.80 26.01
C TYR A 1067 -19.99 11.53 25.38
N GLY A 1068 -19.46 10.63 26.18
CA GLY A 1068 -19.05 9.31 25.71
C GLY A 1068 -18.51 8.49 26.88
N THR A 1069 -18.69 7.18 26.82
CA THR A 1069 -18.14 6.26 27.83
C THR A 1069 -17.02 5.44 27.22
N PHE A 1070 -15.86 5.50 27.86
CA PHE A 1070 -14.64 4.84 27.42
C PHE A 1070 -14.24 3.87 28.53
N THR A 1071 -13.95 2.62 28.17
CA THR A 1071 -13.71 1.56 29.15
C THR A 1071 -12.57 0.65 28.70
N ASN A 1072 -11.51 0.51 29.49
CA ASN A 1072 -10.35 -0.31 29.14
C ASN A 1072 -9.62 0.17 27.86
N CYS A 1073 -9.68 1.47 27.56
CA CYS A 1073 -8.98 2.06 26.41
C CYS A 1073 -7.57 2.54 26.76
N LEU A 1074 -6.67 2.43 25.78
CA LEU A 1074 -5.36 3.07 25.73
C LEU A 1074 -5.47 4.35 24.86
N ILE A 1075 -4.84 5.45 25.29
CA ILE A 1075 -4.88 6.73 24.56
C ILE A 1075 -3.47 7.35 24.64
N THR A 1076 -2.60 7.07 23.68
CA THR A 1076 -1.16 7.29 23.86
C THR A 1076 -0.40 7.95 22.71
N GLY A 1077 0.64 8.73 23.03
CA GLY A 1077 1.53 9.29 22.01
C GLY A 1077 0.93 10.35 21.09
N ASN A 1078 -0.35 10.75 21.24
CA ASN A 1078 -0.99 11.71 20.34
C ASN A 1078 -0.26 13.07 20.38
N ARG A 1079 -0.16 13.74 19.23
CA ARG A 1079 0.70 14.92 19.00
C ARG A 1079 0.19 16.20 19.69
N GLU A 1080 -1.04 16.21 20.19
CA GLU A 1080 -1.62 17.17 21.15
C GLU A 1080 -2.21 16.43 22.38
N SER A 1081 -3.45 16.72 22.79
CA SER A 1081 -4.05 16.14 24.00
C SER A 1081 -4.65 14.75 23.76
N GLY A 1082 -4.62 13.90 24.77
CA GLY A 1082 -5.26 12.58 24.73
C GLY A 1082 -6.79 12.70 24.64
N VAL A 1083 -7.41 13.49 25.52
CA VAL A 1083 -8.85 13.80 25.51
C VAL A 1083 -9.09 15.31 25.60
N LEU A 1084 -9.77 15.87 24.60
CA LEU A 1084 -10.04 17.31 24.47
C LEU A 1084 -11.54 17.63 24.39
N GLY A 1085 -12.01 18.49 25.30
CA GLY A 1085 -13.38 19.01 25.33
C GLY A 1085 -14.39 18.09 26.02
N GLY A 1086 -15.68 18.34 25.75
CA GLY A 1086 -16.80 17.47 26.12
C GLY A 1086 -16.99 17.12 27.60
N TYR A 1087 -17.76 16.05 27.79
CA TYR A 1087 -18.13 15.45 29.06
C TYR A 1087 -17.80 13.94 29.05
N PRO A 1088 -16.51 13.55 29.01
CA PRO A 1088 -16.10 12.16 28.94
C PRO A 1088 -16.33 11.43 30.27
N ASN A 1089 -16.68 10.15 30.17
CA ASN A 1089 -16.74 9.20 31.27
C ASN A 1089 -15.70 8.09 30.99
N LEU A 1090 -14.56 8.13 31.70
CA LEU A 1090 -13.43 7.24 31.51
C LEU A 1090 -13.37 6.24 32.68
N VAL A 1091 -13.32 4.94 32.36
CA VAL A 1091 -13.26 3.85 33.35
C VAL A 1091 -12.14 2.89 32.96
N ASN A 1092 -11.21 2.58 33.87
CA ASN A 1092 -10.08 1.70 33.59
C ASN A 1092 -9.28 2.15 32.33
N CYS A 1093 -9.03 3.44 32.10
CA CYS A 1093 -8.29 3.91 30.90
C CYS A 1093 -6.84 4.28 31.23
N THR A 1094 -5.90 4.04 30.31
CA THR A 1094 -4.53 4.59 30.38
C THR A 1094 -4.37 5.70 29.34
N ILE A 1095 -3.98 6.90 29.80
CA ILE A 1095 -3.75 8.07 28.96
C ILE A 1095 -2.33 8.59 29.21
N ALA A 1096 -1.40 8.30 28.31
CA ALA A 1096 0.03 8.51 28.54
C ALA A 1096 0.82 8.94 27.30
N ASP A 1097 1.99 9.56 27.49
CA ASP A 1097 2.94 9.93 26.43
C ASP A 1097 2.39 10.89 25.34
N ASN A 1098 1.18 11.43 25.50
CA ASN A 1098 0.63 12.46 24.61
C ASN A 1098 1.39 13.79 24.83
N PHE A 1099 1.68 14.55 23.77
CA PHE A 1099 2.48 15.78 23.88
C PHE A 1099 1.74 16.91 24.63
N GLY A 1100 0.42 16.95 24.50
CA GLY A 1100 -0.49 17.84 25.23
C GLY A 1100 -0.94 17.26 26.57
N LEU A 1101 -2.04 17.77 27.10
CA LEU A 1101 -2.59 17.26 28.36
C LEU A 1101 -3.22 15.87 28.14
N GLY A 1102 -3.11 14.98 29.11
CA GLY A 1102 -3.82 13.69 29.04
C GLY A 1102 -5.33 13.91 28.91
N VAL A 1103 -5.90 14.79 29.74
CA VAL A 1103 -7.31 15.19 29.65
C VAL A 1103 -7.47 16.70 29.88
N SER A 1104 -8.08 17.43 28.95
CA SER A 1104 -8.58 18.81 29.16
C SER A 1104 -10.02 18.93 28.67
N SER A 1105 -10.98 19.02 29.59
CA SER A 1105 -12.41 18.82 29.28
C SER A 1105 -13.34 19.77 30.05
N VAL A 1106 -14.67 19.64 29.87
CA VAL A 1106 -15.64 20.54 30.53
C VAL A 1106 -15.98 20.08 31.94
N ALA A 1107 -16.37 18.82 32.10
CA ALA A 1107 -16.62 18.19 33.41
C ALA A 1107 -16.44 16.67 33.27
N PRO A 1108 -15.20 16.15 33.37
CA PRO A 1108 -14.92 14.74 33.18
C PRO A 1108 -15.32 13.90 34.39
N VAL A 1109 -15.63 12.63 34.14
CA VAL A 1109 -15.72 11.58 35.15
C VAL A 1109 -14.60 10.58 34.86
N LEU A 1110 -13.72 10.34 35.84
CA LEU A 1110 -12.63 9.36 35.78
C LEU A 1110 -12.75 8.39 36.95
N THR A 1111 -12.69 7.09 36.66
CA THR A 1111 -12.54 6.03 37.67
C THR A 1111 -11.51 4.99 37.21
N ASN A 1112 -10.62 4.54 38.08
CA ASN A 1112 -9.56 3.55 37.77
C ASN A 1112 -8.63 3.97 36.61
N CYS A 1113 -8.51 5.24 36.29
CA CYS A 1113 -7.70 5.71 35.17
C CYS A 1113 -6.26 6.02 35.59
N ILE A 1114 -5.31 5.87 34.66
CA ILE A 1114 -3.94 6.36 34.77
C ILE A 1114 -3.77 7.51 33.78
N VAL A 1115 -3.34 8.68 34.25
CA VAL A 1115 -3.13 9.88 33.43
C VAL A 1115 -1.73 10.45 33.73
N TYR A 1116 -0.73 9.93 33.03
CA TYR A 1116 0.68 10.06 33.42
C TYR A 1116 1.61 10.10 32.21
N PHE A 1117 2.77 10.76 32.32
CA PHE A 1117 3.79 10.90 31.26
C PHE A 1117 3.35 11.68 30.00
N ASN A 1118 2.22 12.38 30.01
CA ASN A 1118 1.89 13.36 28.97
C ASN A 1118 2.73 14.66 29.18
N ASN A 1119 2.43 15.75 28.47
CA ASN A 1119 3.02 17.11 28.60
C ASN A 1119 4.11 17.26 29.68
N GLY A 1120 5.37 17.07 29.29
CA GLY A 1120 6.50 16.82 30.19
C GLY A 1120 6.66 17.86 31.30
N ASP A 1121 6.61 17.40 32.56
CA ASP A 1121 6.62 18.16 33.82
C ASP A 1121 5.31 18.92 34.19
N GLY A 1122 4.20 18.66 33.49
CA GLY A 1122 2.89 19.31 33.73
C GLY A 1122 1.90 18.58 34.66
N VAL A 1123 0.88 19.31 35.14
CA VAL A 1123 -0.35 18.70 35.69
C VAL A 1123 -1.13 18.09 34.53
N ASN A 1124 -1.44 16.79 34.61
CA ASN A 1124 -1.91 16.01 33.46
C ASN A 1124 -3.44 16.06 33.19
N LEU A 1125 -4.22 16.66 34.10
CA LEU A 1125 -5.68 16.83 34.01
C LEU A 1125 -6.10 18.31 34.16
N ASP A 1126 -6.95 18.79 33.25
CA ASP A 1126 -7.64 20.08 33.29
C ASP A 1126 -9.16 19.92 33.14
N SER A 1127 -9.93 20.79 33.80
CA SER A 1127 -11.39 20.75 33.82
C SER A 1127 -12.00 22.13 34.02
N ARG A 1128 -12.83 22.57 33.06
CA ARG A 1128 -13.47 23.90 33.07
C ARG A 1128 -14.61 24.03 34.09
N GLN A 1129 -15.11 22.92 34.63
CA GLN A 1129 -16.09 22.84 35.71
C GLN A 1129 -15.64 21.78 36.74
N GLN A 1130 -16.55 21.32 37.62
CA GLN A 1130 -16.20 20.32 38.62
C GLN A 1130 -16.08 18.91 38.01
N ALA A 1131 -14.86 18.41 37.89
CA ALA A 1131 -14.57 17.01 37.59
C ALA A 1131 -14.99 16.08 38.74
N THR A 1132 -15.27 14.81 38.42
CA THR A 1132 -15.38 13.71 39.40
C THR A 1132 -14.27 12.71 39.11
N VAL A 1133 -13.33 12.53 40.04
CA VAL A 1133 -12.16 11.67 39.85
C VAL A 1133 -11.99 10.84 41.12
N THR A 1134 -11.98 9.52 40.99
CA THR A 1134 -11.88 8.58 42.11
C THR A 1134 -11.05 7.37 41.71
N TYR A 1135 -10.17 6.90 42.59
CA TYR A 1135 -9.29 5.75 42.36
C TYR A 1135 -8.48 5.88 41.06
N CYS A 1136 -7.91 7.05 40.78
CA CYS A 1136 -7.07 7.29 39.59
C CYS A 1136 -5.65 7.70 39.98
N ASP A 1137 -4.67 7.35 39.15
CA ASP A 1137 -3.29 7.87 39.23
C ASP A 1137 -3.13 9.03 38.24
N ILE A 1138 -2.76 10.21 38.73
CA ILE A 1138 -2.71 11.43 37.90
C ILE A 1138 -1.45 12.23 38.24
N GLN A 1139 -0.58 12.40 37.24
CA GLN A 1139 0.67 13.13 37.39
C GLN A 1139 0.44 14.59 37.79
N GLY A 1140 1.04 14.98 38.91
CA GLY A 1140 0.86 16.30 39.54
C GLY A 1140 -0.32 16.36 40.53
N GLY A 1141 -1.07 15.25 40.66
CA GLY A 1141 -2.06 15.00 41.70
C GLY A 1141 -3.43 15.62 41.47
N TRP A 1142 -4.49 14.88 41.83
CA TRP A 1142 -5.87 15.37 41.79
C TRP A 1142 -6.69 14.98 43.03
N PRO A 1143 -7.44 15.91 43.66
CA PRO A 1143 -8.23 15.62 44.84
C PRO A 1143 -9.43 14.71 44.53
N GLY A 1144 -9.48 13.55 45.18
CA GLY A 1144 -10.56 12.56 45.07
C GLY A 1144 -10.42 11.45 46.11
N GLU A 1145 -11.39 10.53 46.17
CA GLU A 1145 -11.28 9.33 47.00
C GLU A 1145 -10.38 8.31 46.30
N GLY A 1146 -9.35 7.82 47.00
CA GLY A 1146 -8.45 6.78 46.49
C GLY A 1146 -7.49 7.18 45.36
N ASN A 1147 -7.46 8.45 44.93
CA ASN A 1147 -6.50 8.92 43.94
C ASN A 1147 -5.06 8.89 44.46
N ILE A 1148 -4.12 8.69 43.54
CA ILE A 1148 -2.67 8.72 43.76
C ILE A 1148 -1.98 9.63 42.73
N ASP A 1149 -0.67 9.84 42.94
CA ASP A 1149 0.26 10.58 42.07
C ASP A 1149 1.62 9.89 42.27
N ALA A 1150 1.89 8.88 41.46
CA ALA A 1150 3.09 8.06 41.53
C ALA A 1150 3.50 7.55 40.15
N ASP A 1151 4.73 7.08 39.99
CA ASP A 1151 5.12 6.43 38.74
C ASP A 1151 4.30 5.15 38.55
N PRO A 1152 3.53 4.99 37.44
CA PRO A 1152 2.73 3.80 37.21
C PRO A 1152 3.57 2.56 36.89
N LEU A 1153 4.88 2.70 36.62
CA LEU A 1153 5.80 1.61 36.30
C LEU A 1153 5.31 0.72 35.15
N PHE A 1154 5.04 1.33 34.00
CA PHE A 1154 4.76 0.62 32.75
C PHE A 1154 5.96 -0.27 32.32
N ILE A 1155 5.71 -1.37 31.61
CA ILE A 1155 6.77 -2.28 31.13
C ILE A 1155 7.66 -1.57 30.10
N ALA A 1156 7.04 -0.91 29.12
CA ALA A 1156 7.70 -0.02 28.17
C ALA A 1156 6.77 1.13 27.78
N ARG A 1157 7.25 2.37 27.84
CA ARG A 1157 6.52 3.52 27.29
C ARG A 1157 6.68 3.56 25.78
N GLY A 1158 5.63 3.99 25.08
CA GLY A 1158 5.70 4.30 23.67
C GLY A 1158 6.55 5.55 23.42
N GLN A 1159 7.12 5.66 22.22
CA GLN A 1159 8.09 6.69 21.89
C GLN A 1159 8.03 7.06 20.40
N TRP A 1160 8.13 8.36 20.12
CA TRP A 1160 8.41 8.86 18.76
C TRP A 1160 9.92 8.76 18.47
N SER A 1161 10.29 8.53 17.22
CA SER A 1161 11.70 8.55 16.78
C SER A 1161 12.39 9.89 17.05
N GLU A 1162 13.72 9.90 17.28
CA GLU A 1162 14.49 11.10 17.66
C GLU A 1162 14.47 12.25 16.62
N SER A 1163 13.93 11.99 15.43
CA SER A 1163 13.58 12.97 14.41
C SER A 1163 12.49 13.93 14.90
N SER A 1164 12.88 15.10 15.44
CA SER A 1164 11.95 16.14 15.90
C SER A 1164 11.30 16.91 14.73
N GLY A 1165 10.49 16.23 13.92
CA GLY A 1165 9.81 16.74 12.72
C GLY A 1165 8.47 16.04 12.46
N LEU A 1166 7.84 16.33 11.32
CA LEU A 1166 6.55 15.74 10.95
C LEU A 1166 6.68 14.22 10.68
N ASP A 1167 7.81 13.84 10.08
CA ASP A 1167 8.22 12.48 9.69
C ASP A 1167 8.60 11.57 10.88
N ALA A 1168 8.30 11.97 12.12
CA ALA A 1168 8.49 11.13 13.29
C ALA A 1168 7.54 9.93 13.25
N ILE A 1169 8.06 8.74 13.56
CA ILE A 1169 7.29 7.48 13.60
C ILE A 1169 7.02 7.11 15.06
N TRP A 1170 5.76 6.78 15.38
CA TRP A 1170 5.37 6.28 16.70
C TRP A 1170 5.73 4.80 16.84
N THR A 1171 6.44 4.47 17.92
CA THR A 1171 6.64 3.10 18.38
C THR A 1171 5.73 2.87 19.59
N PRO A 1172 4.71 2.00 19.49
CA PRO A 1172 3.85 1.66 20.62
C PRO A 1172 4.62 1.10 21.82
N GLY A 1173 4.07 1.31 23.02
CA GLY A 1173 4.62 0.81 24.29
C GLY A 1173 3.84 -0.37 24.87
N ASP A 1174 4.49 -1.12 25.76
CA ASP A 1174 3.82 -2.08 26.62
C ASP A 1174 3.39 -1.39 27.93
N TYR A 1175 2.13 -0.95 27.95
CA TYR A 1175 1.51 -0.22 29.07
C TYR A 1175 0.94 -1.14 30.18
N HIS A 1176 1.30 -2.43 30.20
CA HIS A 1176 1.05 -3.27 31.38
C HIS A 1176 1.84 -2.76 32.60
N LEU A 1177 1.39 -3.13 33.80
CA LEU A 1177 1.97 -2.65 35.05
C LEU A 1177 3.06 -3.62 35.55
N SER A 1178 4.26 -3.13 35.84
CA SER A 1178 5.34 -3.97 36.38
C SER A 1178 4.99 -4.54 37.76
N SER A 1179 5.37 -5.79 38.02
CA SER A 1179 5.02 -6.50 39.25
C SER A 1179 6.07 -7.54 39.66
N GLU A 1180 6.44 -7.54 40.95
CA GLU A 1180 7.18 -8.64 41.60
C GLU A 1180 6.31 -9.91 41.78
N GLY A 1181 4.99 -9.79 41.58
CA GLY A 1181 4.05 -10.90 41.46
C GLY A 1181 4.17 -11.53 40.08
N TRP A 1182 3.31 -11.10 39.16
CA TRP A 1182 3.39 -11.38 37.72
C TRP A 1182 2.85 -10.20 36.89
N TYR A 1183 3.29 -10.06 35.65
CA TYR A 1183 2.70 -9.18 34.62
C TYR A 1183 2.71 -9.90 33.26
N TRP A 1184 1.87 -9.44 32.33
CA TRP A 1184 1.80 -9.97 30.97
C TRP A 1184 2.86 -9.31 30.07
N ASP A 1185 3.70 -10.11 29.42
CA ASP A 1185 4.68 -9.64 28.44
C ASP A 1185 4.07 -9.76 27.04
N THR A 1186 3.74 -8.63 26.43
CA THR A 1186 3.04 -8.58 25.14
C THR A 1186 3.91 -9.10 23.99
N LEU A 1187 5.24 -9.05 24.10
CA LEU A 1187 6.19 -9.56 23.10
C LEU A 1187 6.37 -11.08 23.18
N GLN A 1188 6.14 -11.67 24.35
CA GLN A 1188 6.26 -13.11 24.59
C GLN A 1188 4.91 -13.84 24.65
N GLY A 1189 3.79 -13.12 24.72
CA GLY A 1189 2.45 -13.70 24.90
C GLY A 1189 2.35 -14.55 26.16
N SER A 1190 3.01 -14.14 27.25
CA SER A 1190 3.13 -14.96 28.46
C SER A 1190 3.33 -14.14 29.75
N TRP A 1191 3.08 -14.77 30.89
CA TRP A 1191 3.27 -14.16 32.21
C TRP A 1191 4.75 -14.21 32.64
N THR A 1192 5.30 -13.05 33.00
CA THR A 1192 6.65 -12.88 33.56
C THR A 1192 6.60 -12.02 34.84
N TRP A 1193 7.74 -11.58 35.39
CA TRP A 1193 7.78 -10.74 36.59
C TRP A 1193 8.95 -9.75 36.60
N GLY A 1194 8.75 -8.62 37.28
CA GLY A 1194 9.73 -7.55 37.44
C GLY A 1194 10.47 -7.57 38.79
N ASP A 1195 11.28 -6.53 39.02
CA ASP A 1195 11.96 -6.26 40.29
C ASP A 1195 11.22 -5.23 41.17
N GLN A 1196 10.13 -4.67 40.66
CA GLN A 1196 9.31 -3.64 41.29
C GLN A 1196 7.82 -3.93 41.08
N THR A 1197 6.97 -3.38 41.94
CA THR A 1197 5.51 -3.50 41.85
C THR A 1197 4.86 -2.14 41.72
N SER A 1198 4.09 -1.95 40.64
CA SER A 1198 3.36 -0.73 40.34
C SER A 1198 2.38 -0.34 41.45
N PRO A 1199 2.29 0.95 41.81
CA PRO A 1199 1.30 1.46 42.77
C PRO A 1199 -0.14 1.43 42.24
N CYS A 1200 -0.34 1.18 40.95
CA CYS A 1200 -1.65 1.05 40.30
C CYS A 1200 -2.25 -0.37 40.40
N ILE A 1201 -1.49 -1.36 40.86
CA ILE A 1201 -1.96 -2.75 41.06
C ILE A 1201 -2.76 -2.85 42.37
N ASP A 1202 -3.87 -3.59 42.38
CA ASP A 1202 -4.80 -3.74 43.52
C ASP A 1202 -5.41 -2.37 43.99
N ALA A 1203 -5.37 -1.35 43.12
CA ALA A 1203 -5.50 0.06 43.50
C ALA A 1203 -6.83 0.76 43.09
N GLY A 1204 -7.60 0.21 42.15
CA GLY A 1204 -8.88 0.73 41.64
C GLY A 1204 -10.09 0.53 42.57
N ASP A 1205 -11.26 1.06 42.24
CA ASP A 1205 -12.44 1.15 43.13
C ASP A 1205 -12.81 -0.17 43.84
N PRO A 1206 -12.79 -0.23 45.20
CA PRO A 1206 -13.08 -1.44 45.97
C PRO A 1206 -14.56 -1.88 45.93
N SER A 1207 -15.43 -1.11 45.29
CA SER A 1207 -16.82 -1.47 45.01
C SER A 1207 -17.04 -2.04 43.61
N MET A 1208 -16.05 -1.90 42.71
CA MET A 1208 -16.06 -2.59 41.41
C MET A 1208 -15.62 -4.06 41.55
N PRO A 1209 -16.12 -4.96 40.70
CA PRO A 1209 -15.64 -6.34 40.64
C PRO A 1209 -14.26 -6.40 39.98
N LEU A 1210 -13.51 -7.48 40.22
CA LEU A 1210 -12.26 -7.82 39.53
C LEU A 1210 -12.40 -8.03 38.00
N GLY A 1211 -13.60 -7.93 37.42
CA GLY A 1211 -13.80 -8.19 35.99
C GLY A 1211 -13.34 -9.59 35.58
N GLN A 1212 -12.39 -9.64 34.64
CA GLN A 1212 -11.69 -10.84 34.17
C GLN A 1212 -10.31 -11.05 34.83
N GLU A 1213 -9.86 -10.17 35.74
CA GLU A 1213 -8.54 -10.28 36.36
C GLU A 1213 -8.36 -11.63 37.07
N ALA A 1214 -7.20 -12.25 36.91
CA ALA A 1214 -6.89 -13.56 37.48
C ALA A 1214 -6.67 -13.49 39.00
N SER A 1215 -7.77 -13.45 39.77
CA SER A 1215 -7.77 -13.55 41.24
C SER A 1215 -6.85 -14.67 41.78
N CYS A 1216 -6.79 -15.79 41.05
CA CYS A 1216 -5.64 -16.68 40.92
C CYS A 1216 -5.86 -17.55 39.67
N GLU A 1217 -4.80 -18.13 39.09
CA GLU A 1217 -4.93 -18.95 37.88
C GLU A 1217 -5.72 -20.24 38.12
N ALA A 1218 -6.55 -20.64 37.15
CA ALA A 1218 -7.53 -21.71 37.25
C ALA A 1218 -6.93 -23.14 37.14
N GLY A 1219 -5.81 -23.41 37.81
CA GLY A 1219 -5.24 -24.75 37.89
C GLY A 1219 -3.85 -24.88 38.52
N ASP A 1220 -3.11 -23.78 38.66
CA ASP A 1220 -1.65 -23.84 38.83
C ASP A 1220 -1.16 -23.81 40.30
N PRO A 1221 -0.09 -24.57 40.66
CA PRO A 1221 0.62 -24.40 41.94
C PRO A 1221 1.14 -22.97 42.24
N LEU A 1222 1.26 -22.08 41.25
CA LEU A 1222 1.73 -20.68 41.35
C LEU A 1222 0.93 -19.79 42.32
N SER A 1223 -0.21 -20.27 42.83
CA SER A 1223 -0.99 -19.63 43.89
C SER A 1223 -0.18 -19.19 45.13
N GLU A 1224 1.08 -19.65 45.32
CA GLU A 1224 1.97 -19.18 46.38
C GLU A 1224 2.54 -17.76 46.16
N ARG A 1225 2.66 -17.26 44.92
CA ARG A 1225 3.39 -16.00 44.62
C ARG A 1225 2.54 -14.75 44.42
N ALA A 1226 1.34 -14.82 43.82
CA ALA A 1226 0.53 -13.63 43.49
C ALA A 1226 -0.98 -13.87 43.66
N VAL A 1227 -1.74 -12.81 43.99
CA VAL A 1227 -3.21 -12.78 44.14
C VAL A 1227 -3.69 -11.32 44.02
N ASN A 1228 -4.58 -10.99 43.08
CA ASN A 1228 -5.34 -9.72 43.13
C ASN A 1228 -6.52 -9.84 44.10
N GLY A 1229 -6.64 -8.87 45.00
CA GLY A 1229 -7.78 -8.69 45.91
C GLY A 1229 -8.73 -7.58 45.47
N ARG A 1230 -8.35 -6.76 44.50
CA ARG A 1230 -9.03 -5.53 44.07
C ARG A 1230 -8.63 -5.19 42.62
N ILE A 1231 -9.51 -4.54 41.86
CA ILE A 1231 -9.24 -4.20 40.45
C ILE A 1231 -8.02 -3.27 40.33
N ASN A 1232 -7.20 -3.44 39.30
CA ASN A 1232 -6.11 -2.53 38.97
C ASN A 1232 -6.62 -1.19 38.41
N MET A 1233 -5.74 -0.18 38.33
CA MET A 1233 -5.96 1.01 37.49
C MET A 1233 -5.38 0.79 36.08
N GLY A 1234 -5.83 1.59 35.10
CA GLY A 1234 -5.32 1.63 33.73
C GLY A 1234 -6.06 0.71 32.75
N ALA A 1235 -5.69 0.80 31.47
CA ALA A 1235 -6.30 0.11 30.32
C ALA A 1235 -6.53 -1.39 30.53
N TYR A 1236 -5.63 -2.07 31.26
CA TYR A 1236 -5.71 -3.51 31.51
C TYR A 1236 -6.48 -3.87 32.79
N GLY A 1237 -6.85 -2.91 33.64
CA GLY A 1237 -7.58 -3.17 34.89
C GLY A 1237 -8.97 -3.73 34.63
N GLY A 1238 -9.26 -4.94 35.10
CA GLY A 1238 -10.48 -5.67 34.80
C GLY A 1238 -10.39 -6.64 33.59
N THR A 1239 -9.27 -6.72 32.89
CA THR A 1239 -9.04 -7.63 31.73
C THR A 1239 -8.35 -8.93 32.15
N VAL A 1240 -8.21 -9.89 31.22
CA VAL A 1240 -7.43 -11.13 31.43
C VAL A 1240 -5.92 -10.91 31.56
N GLU A 1241 -5.36 -9.82 31.02
CA GLU A 1241 -3.90 -9.54 30.99
C GLU A 1241 -3.43 -8.69 32.18
N ALA A 1242 -4.34 -8.33 33.09
CA ALA A 1242 -4.07 -7.46 34.23
C ALA A 1242 -2.99 -7.99 35.19
N SER A 1243 -1.93 -7.21 35.41
CA SER A 1243 -0.82 -7.56 36.30
C SER A 1243 -1.25 -7.98 37.71
N LEU A 1244 -0.57 -8.99 38.25
CA LEU A 1244 -0.94 -9.66 39.50
C LEU A 1244 -0.09 -9.19 40.68
N ALA A 1245 -0.73 -8.79 41.76
CA ALA A 1245 -0.10 -8.30 42.98
C ALA A 1245 0.72 -9.38 43.70
N PRO A 1246 1.94 -9.09 44.18
CA PRO A 1246 2.74 -10.04 44.95
C PRO A 1246 2.05 -10.43 46.27
N ARG A 1247 2.00 -11.72 46.55
CA ARG A 1247 1.21 -12.30 47.65
C ARG A 1247 1.78 -11.90 49.01
N ASN A 1248 1.09 -10.96 49.66
CA ASN A 1248 1.59 -10.26 50.83
C ASN A 1248 1.68 -11.16 52.09
N THR A 1249 2.87 -11.73 52.34
CA THR A 1249 3.13 -12.66 53.47
C THR A 1249 3.08 -12.01 54.87
N ALA A 1250 2.80 -10.71 54.97
CA ALA A 1250 2.88 -9.96 56.23
C ALA A 1250 1.68 -10.14 57.18
N TYR A 1251 0.49 -10.50 56.69
CA TYR A 1251 -0.72 -10.66 57.54
C TYR A 1251 -0.81 -12.04 58.20
N GLY A 1252 0.22 -12.38 59.00
CA GLY A 1252 0.44 -13.73 59.54
C GLY A 1252 0.89 -13.84 61.01
N GLN A 1253 0.84 -12.76 61.81
CA GLN A 1253 1.03 -12.80 63.29
C GLN A 1253 0.11 -11.82 64.03
#